data_AF-A0A0H1BES0-F1
#
_entry.id   AF-A0A0H1BES0-F1
#
_cell.length_a   1.000
_cell.length_b   1.000
_cell.length_c   1.000
_cell.angle_alpha   90.00
_cell.angle_beta   90.00
_cell.angle_gamma   90.00
#
_symmetry.space_group_name_H-M   'P 1'
#
loop_
_entity.id
_entity.type
_entity.pdbx_description
1 polymer ?
#
loop_
_entity_poly.entity_id
_entity_poly.type
_entity_poly.pdbx_seq_one_letter_code
_entity_poly.pdbx_strand_id
1 'polypeptide(L)'
;MVPTSLPPCLFPVIEHHVPPKIGQGFFKAGADVRNIEYSRTATFCAENSISLLTFYKAVWALILRHFANTDHVVFGVTEASRSRRRETSASLGAVQAYSQTQSWCHVHPSETNTILEILQQIESDTRHGCPGEGLKLASASFNTEIHLLQGDISEYMVEDDRYLCPHMIDIQLCISPDRLVCRCRASSMTGTAAQSLCETFKKTASNVLANPRQTVPSLDMLCNYDRCRIERWNRVDPWNHTIKACIHDLIRIQVSCQPESLAADGWDGPMTFRELWDQSSRLSYYLHDLGVKQGIMVLFSMAPSKWAIIAMLAILRTGATCVPIDLADPTHYIQSIEAKLVFADPSQLEQLFGEVKYIITELPNFLDLLGPAPDIYEPQVSPQDPAFITFTSGVTSTPKPVILGHEAICTNILHLAETLGINDKSRVFQCSSLTSNVSIFDVFGTIAKGGCVCYATEHDRATNLPRAICTSQATHVFLNPTLLRELAPDSVRSVQVISVISDGLTINDVLKWQDHVNLFHLYGNTECTICCTATDARHQERLRYHGRLNIGRAIGCRTWIAQPGNAHRTLVPIGGVGELLIEGATLARGYYVLEPGEERGGGEMVMRAESFILDPEWLAKFPGIRASGRSVRMYRTGDLVRYECDGSIKFVGRMGNVK
;
A
#
# COMPACT_ATOMS: atom_id res chain seq x y z
N MET A 1 -2.51 3.96 -38.89
CA MET A 1 -1.17 3.37 -38.71
C MET A 1 -1.13 2.74 -37.32
N VAL A 2 -1.03 1.42 -37.22
CA VAL A 2 -0.82 0.73 -35.93
C VAL A 2 0.64 0.96 -35.54
N PRO A 3 0.96 1.36 -34.29
CA PRO A 3 2.34 1.39 -33.82
C PRO A 3 2.95 0.00 -34.06
N THR A 4 4.16 -0.06 -34.60
CA THR A 4 4.87 -1.31 -34.91
C THR A 4 5.15 -2.20 -33.68
N SER A 5 4.82 -1.73 -32.47
CA SER A 5 4.70 -2.53 -31.25
C SER A 5 3.62 -1.96 -30.32
N LEU A 6 2.48 -2.64 -30.18
CA LEU A 6 1.51 -2.36 -29.11
C LEU A 6 2.10 -2.83 -27.76
N PRO A 7 1.82 -2.13 -26.65
CA PRO A 7 2.22 -2.60 -25.32
C PRO A 7 1.52 -3.93 -24.99
N PRO A 8 2.13 -4.81 -24.19
CA PRO A 8 1.54 -6.08 -23.83
C PRO A 8 0.32 -5.89 -22.91
N CYS A 9 -0.78 -6.58 -23.20
CA CYS A 9 -1.99 -6.63 -22.40
C CYS A 9 -2.05 -7.99 -21.68
N LEU A 10 -1.36 -8.09 -20.55
CA LEU A 10 -1.24 -9.34 -19.79
C LEU A 10 -2.15 -9.29 -18.56
N PHE A 11 -3.12 -10.19 -18.52
CA PHE A 11 -3.86 -10.45 -17.29
C PHE A 11 -2.91 -11.04 -16.25
N PRO A 12 -2.92 -10.51 -15.03
CA PRO A 12 -1.94 -10.92 -14.05
C PRO A 12 -2.16 -12.34 -13.55
N VAL A 13 -1.07 -13.01 -13.19
CA VAL A 13 -1.13 -14.22 -12.37
C VAL A 13 -1.67 -13.83 -10.99
N ILE A 14 -2.66 -14.60 -10.50
CA ILE A 14 -3.30 -14.44 -9.20
C ILE A 14 -3.04 -15.71 -8.37
N GLU A 15 -2.40 -15.55 -7.21
CA GLU A 15 -2.22 -16.56 -6.14
C GLU A 15 -1.33 -17.81 -6.32
N HIS A 16 -0.76 -18.15 -7.49
CA HIS A 16 0.00 -19.42 -7.56
C HIS A 16 1.42 -19.35 -6.97
N HIS A 17 1.66 -20.26 -6.03
CA HIS A 17 2.90 -20.46 -5.27
C HIS A 17 3.90 -21.44 -5.90
N VAL A 18 3.60 -21.94 -7.10
CA VAL A 18 4.39 -22.96 -7.80
C VAL A 18 4.71 -22.44 -9.21
N PRO A 19 5.93 -22.63 -9.73
CA PRO A 19 6.24 -22.32 -11.13
C PRO A 19 5.22 -22.99 -12.06
N PRO A 20 4.78 -22.32 -13.15
CA PRO A 20 4.04 -22.96 -14.21
C PRO A 20 4.84 -24.16 -14.72
N LYS A 21 4.42 -25.38 -14.37
CA LYS A 21 4.96 -26.59 -15.00
C LYS A 21 4.16 -26.83 -16.26
N ILE A 22 4.84 -26.80 -17.41
CA ILE A 22 4.26 -27.19 -18.70
C ILE A 22 3.63 -28.59 -18.52
N GLY A 23 2.33 -28.72 -18.77
CA GLY A 23 1.60 -29.99 -18.69
C GLY A 23 0.79 -30.25 -17.41
N GLN A 24 0.66 -29.31 -16.46
CA GLN A 24 -0.40 -29.41 -15.45
C GLN A 24 -1.74 -28.98 -16.05
N GLY A 25 -2.74 -29.89 -15.96
CA GLY A 25 -4.05 -29.76 -16.56
C GLY A 25 -4.75 -28.45 -16.22
N PHE A 26 -5.52 -27.93 -17.17
CA PHE A 26 -6.48 -26.86 -16.89
C PHE A 26 -7.48 -27.39 -15.87
N PHE A 27 -7.86 -26.57 -14.89
CA PHE A 27 -9.04 -26.89 -14.10
C PHE A 27 -10.17 -25.95 -14.49
N LYS A 28 -11.39 -26.48 -14.52
CA LYS A 28 -12.59 -25.64 -14.49
C LYS A 28 -12.61 -24.98 -13.12
N ALA A 29 -12.32 -23.70 -13.11
CA ALA A 29 -12.15 -22.88 -11.93
C ALA A 29 -13.35 -21.96 -11.84
N GLY A 30 -14.16 -22.07 -10.79
CA GLY A 30 -15.39 -21.29 -10.67
C GLY A 30 -16.63 -22.08 -11.10
N ALA A 31 -17.70 -21.92 -10.34
CA ALA A 31 -18.98 -22.51 -10.61
C ALA A 31 -19.52 -22.01 -11.96
N ASP A 32 -20.34 -22.84 -12.57
CA ASP A 32 -21.08 -22.49 -13.77
C ASP A 32 -22.01 -21.29 -13.48
N VAL A 33 -21.62 -20.08 -13.89
CA VAL A 33 -22.41 -18.88 -13.60
C VAL A 33 -23.49 -18.76 -14.67
N ARG A 34 -24.76 -18.76 -14.25
CA ARG A 34 -25.89 -18.59 -15.18
C ARG A 34 -25.80 -17.23 -15.90
N ASN A 35 -25.92 -17.27 -17.22
CA ASN A 35 -25.99 -16.09 -18.07
C ASN A 35 -27.43 -15.54 -18.15
N ILE A 36 -27.91 -15.01 -17.03
CA ILE A 36 -29.32 -14.53 -16.91
C ILE A 36 -29.57 -13.29 -17.79
N GLU A 37 -28.52 -12.56 -18.14
CA GLU A 37 -28.63 -11.33 -18.93
C GLU A 37 -28.68 -11.57 -20.44
N TYR A 38 -28.46 -12.81 -20.94
CA TYR A 38 -28.32 -13.07 -22.38
C TYR A 38 -29.47 -12.52 -23.23
N SER A 39 -30.72 -12.72 -22.80
CA SER A 39 -31.90 -12.22 -23.51
C SER A 39 -31.92 -10.69 -23.56
N ARG A 40 -31.64 -10.02 -22.43
CA ARG A 40 -31.54 -8.55 -22.34
C ARG A 40 -30.38 -8.02 -23.19
N THR A 41 -29.25 -8.73 -23.20
CA THR A 41 -28.11 -8.40 -24.05
C THR A 41 -28.48 -8.51 -25.53
N ALA A 42 -29.18 -9.57 -25.94
CA ALA A 42 -29.63 -9.74 -27.32
C ALA A 42 -30.60 -8.62 -27.76
N THR A 43 -31.55 -8.25 -26.91
CA THR A 43 -32.47 -7.13 -27.17
C THR A 43 -31.72 -5.80 -27.28
N PHE A 44 -30.83 -5.49 -26.33
CA PHE A 44 -30.02 -4.28 -26.35
C PHE A 44 -29.15 -4.18 -27.60
N CYS A 45 -28.51 -5.30 -27.98
CA CYS A 45 -27.70 -5.41 -29.19
C CYS A 45 -28.51 -5.11 -30.45
N ALA A 46 -29.72 -5.68 -30.56
CA ALA A 46 -30.62 -5.42 -31.67
C ALA A 46 -31.08 -3.95 -31.74
N GLU A 47 -31.41 -3.33 -30.60
CA GLU A 47 -31.85 -1.93 -30.53
C GLU A 47 -30.75 -0.92 -30.92
N ASN A 48 -29.49 -1.26 -30.67
CA ASN A 48 -28.35 -0.38 -30.91
C ASN A 48 -27.52 -0.78 -32.14
N SER A 49 -27.99 -1.72 -32.94
CA SER A 49 -27.30 -2.25 -34.14
C SER A 49 -25.88 -2.73 -33.84
N ILE A 50 -25.71 -3.46 -32.74
CA ILE A 50 -24.43 -4.04 -32.26
C ILE A 50 -24.54 -5.56 -32.26
N SER A 51 -23.46 -6.27 -32.59
CA SER A 51 -23.44 -7.74 -32.47
C SER A 51 -23.26 -8.21 -31.01
N LEU A 52 -23.79 -9.38 -30.67
CA LEU A 52 -23.57 -10.01 -29.35
C LEU A 52 -22.08 -10.17 -29.03
N LEU A 53 -21.28 -10.50 -30.05
CA LEU A 53 -19.84 -10.62 -29.90
C LEU A 53 -19.19 -9.29 -29.53
N THR A 54 -19.55 -8.20 -30.20
CA THR A 54 -19.07 -6.86 -29.87
C THR A 54 -19.44 -6.46 -28.44
N PHE A 55 -20.65 -6.78 -28.00
CA PHE A 55 -21.04 -6.53 -26.61
C PHE A 55 -20.10 -7.21 -25.62
N TYR A 56 -19.87 -8.51 -25.77
CA TYR A 56 -19.01 -9.24 -24.85
C TYR A 56 -17.51 -8.89 -25.00
N LYS A 57 -17.05 -8.52 -26.21
CA LYS A 57 -15.73 -7.92 -26.44
C LYS A 57 -15.57 -6.63 -25.62
N ALA A 58 -16.56 -5.73 -25.63
CA ALA A 58 -16.50 -4.48 -24.88
C ALA A 58 -16.48 -4.74 -23.36
N VAL A 59 -17.33 -5.64 -22.85
CA VAL A 59 -17.33 -6.02 -21.44
C VAL A 59 -15.96 -6.57 -21.01
N TRP A 60 -15.37 -7.46 -21.81
CA TRP A 60 -14.06 -8.01 -21.52
C TRP A 60 -12.95 -6.95 -21.60
N ALA A 61 -13.01 -6.06 -22.60
CA ALA A 61 -12.06 -4.98 -22.77
C ALA A 61 -12.05 -4.03 -21.56
N LEU A 62 -13.24 -3.67 -21.06
CA LEU A 62 -13.40 -2.84 -19.87
C LEU A 62 -12.76 -3.51 -18.65
N ILE A 63 -12.97 -4.81 -18.43
CA ILE A 63 -12.37 -5.53 -17.30
C ILE A 63 -10.84 -5.59 -17.44
N LEU A 64 -10.35 -5.99 -18.61
CA LEU A 64 -8.90 -6.10 -18.87
C LEU A 64 -8.16 -4.79 -18.65
N ARG A 65 -8.77 -3.65 -18.99
CA ARG A 65 -8.18 -2.33 -18.74
C ARG A 65 -7.71 -2.17 -17.29
N HIS A 66 -8.51 -2.63 -16.31
CA HIS A 66 -8.17 -2.53 -14.88
C HIS A 66 -7.22 -3.61 -14.40
N PHE A 67 -7.38 -4.85 -14.89
CA PHE A 67 -6.53 -5.96 -14.43
C PHE A 67 -5.12 -5.90 -15.03
N ALA A 68 -5.01 -5.51 -16.30
CA ALA A 68 -3.74 -5.35 -17.01
C ALA A 68 -3.14 -3.94 -16.86
N ASN A 69 -3.88 -2.99 -16.26
CA ASN A 69 -3.45 -1.60 -16.04
C ASN A 69 -2.92 -0.93 -17.33
N THR A 70 -3.69 -1.02 -18.41
CA THR A 70 -3.33 -0.48 -19.74
C THR A 70 -4.56 0.07 -20.45
N ASP A 71 -4.41 1.22 -21.10
CA ASP A 71 -5.43 1.76 -21.98
C ASP A 71 -5.44 1.08 -23.36
N HIS A 72 -4.37 0.37 -23.73
CA HIS A 72 -4.28 -0.44 -24.95
C HIS A 72 -4.64 -1.90 -24.63
N VAL A 73 -5.92 -2.23 -24.77
CA VAL A 73 -6.43 -3.54 -24.41
C VAL A 73 -6.41 -4.46 -25.62
N VAL A 74 -5.75 -5.62 -25.52
CA VAL A 74 -5.61 -6.61 -26.60
C VAL A 74 -5.92 -8.01 -26.07
N PHE A 75 -6.72 -8.80 -26.79
CA PHE A 75 -7.04 -10.17 -26.42
C PHE A 75 -7.49 -11.02 -27.62
N GLY A 76 -7.43 -12.35 -27.48
CA GLY A 76 -7.89 -13.31 -28.48
C GLY A 76 -9.41 -13.44 -28.50
N VAL A 77 -9.98 -13.77 -29.67
CA VAL A 77 -11.42 -13.97 -29.83
C VAL A 77 -11.66 -15.21 -30.68
N THR A 78 -12.43 -16.15 -30.14
CA THR A 78 -12.89 -17.35 -30.86
C THR A 78 -14.41 -17.35 -30.93
N GLU A 79 -14.95 -17.43 -32.15
CA GLU A 79 -16.36 -17.74 -32.38
C GLU A 79 -16.50 -19.20 -32.73
N ALA A 80 -17.34 -19.93 -32.00
CA ALA A 80 -17.61 -21.33 -32.29
C ALA A 80 -19.11 -21.56 -32.54
N SER A 81 -19.42 -22.16 -33.69
CA SER A 81 -20.78 -22.56 -34.05
C SER A 81 -20.84 -24.05 -34.36
N ARG A 82 -21.98 -24.69 -34.09
CA ARG A 82 -22.19 -26.09 -34.48
C ARG A 82 -22.13 -26.20 -36.00
N SER A 83 -21.19 -26.98 -36.53
CA SER A 83 -21.13 -27.24 -37.96
C SER A 83 -22.26 -28.19 -38.36
N ARG A 84 -23.17 -27.75 -39.23
CA ARG A 84 -24.06 -28.65 -39.96
C ARG A 84 -23.25 -29.34 -41.06
N ARG A 85 -22.53 -30.42 -40.75
CA ARG A 85 -22.13 -31.35 -41.82
C ARG A 85 -23.40 -32.02 -42.35
N ARG A 86 -23.68 -31.83 -43.66
CA ARG A 86 -24.65 -32.68 -44.38
C ARG A 86 -24.20 -34.13 -44.20
N GLU A 87 -25.08 -34.96 -43.68
CA GLU A 87 -24.93 -36.40 -43.65
C GLU A 87 -24.68 -36.90 -45.08
N THR A 88 -23.45 -37.29 -45.37
CA THR A 88 -23.16 -38.22 -46.45
C THR A 88 -22.22 -39.27 -45.91
N SER A 89 -22.74 -40.50 -45.91
CA SER A 89 -22.12 -41.78 -45.56
C SER A 89 -22.00 -42.11 -44.07
N ALA A 90 -22.63 -43.24 -43.73
CA ALA A 90 -22.66 -43.88 -42.44
C ALA A 90 -21.27 -44.40 -42.04
N SER A 91 -20.74 -43.90 -40.94
CA SER A 91 -19.77 -44.61 -40.10
C SER A 91 -19.99 -44.20 -38.65
N LEU A 92 -20.04 -45.21 -37.77
CA LEU A 92 -20.30 -45.06 -36.35
C LEU A 92 -19.21 -44.20 -35.67
N GLY A 93 -19.65 -43.25 -34.84
CA GLY A 93 -18.81 -42.43 -33.97
C GLY A 93 -18.69 -40.96 -34.41
N ALA A 94 -19.80 -40.26 -34.63
CA ALA A 94 -19.78 -38.84 -34.97
C ALA A 94 -19.40 -37.99 -33.74
N VAL A 95 -18.12 -37.65 -33.60
CA VAL A 95 -17.70 -36.50 -32.79
C VAL A 95 -18.27 -35.25 -33.46
N GLN A 96 -19.19 -34.56 -32.79
CA GLN A 96 -19.77 -33.30 -33.27
C GLN A 96 -18.64 -32.27 -33.49
N ALA A 97 -18.48 -31.81 -34.73
CA ALA A 97 -17.45 -30.84 -35.09
C ALA A 97 -17.99 -29.41 -34.94
N TYR A 98 -17.39 -28.60 -34.06
CA TYR A 98 -17.60 -27.15 -34.04
C TYR A 98 -16.76 -26.49 -35.14
N SER A 99 -17.34 -25.54 -35.88
CA SER A 99 -16.57 -24.63 -36.74
C SER A 99 -16.07 -23.48 -35.86
N GLN A 100 -14.76 -23.22 -35.88
CA GLN A 100 -14.12 -22.17 -35.10
C GLN A 100 -13.50 -21.12 -36.01
N THR A 101 -13.76 -19.85 -35.71
CA THR A 101 -13.10 -18.70 -36.34
C THR A 101 -12.33 -17.96 -35.25
N GLN A 102 -10.99 -17.94 -35.36
CA GLN A 102 -10.12 -17.25 -34.40
C GLN A 102 -9.67 -15.90 -34.96
N SER A 103 -9.66 -14.89 -34.09
CA SER A 103 -9.22 -13.52 -34.37
C SER A 103 -8.69 -12.87 -33.09
N TRP A 104 -8.45 -11.56 -33.11
CA TRP A 104 -8.07 -10.77 -31.95
C TRP A 104 -8.83 -9.45 -31.94
N CYS A 105 -8.95 -8.84 -30.76
CA CYS A 105 -9.56 -7.54 -30.57
C CYS A 105 -8.55 -6.59 -29.96
N HIS A 106 -8.51 -5.34 -30.44
CA HIS A 106 -7.80 -4.25 -29.79
C HIS A 106 -8.74 -3.07 -29.59
N VAL A 107 -8.80 -2.58 -28.36
CA VAL A 107 -9.64 -1.47 -27.95
C VAL A 107 -8.77 -0.47 -27.19
N HIS A 108 -9.02 0.83 -27.41
CA HIS A 108 -8.38 1.90 -26.66
C HIS A 108 -9.44 2.80 -26.00
N PRO A 109 -10.01 2.39 -24.85
CA PRO A 109 -11.07 3.15 -24.18
C PRO A 109 -10.50 4.44 -23.59
N SER A 110 -10.95 5.60 -24.09
CA SER A 110 -10.67 6.88 -23.41
C SER A 110 -11.52 7.01 -22.15
N GLU A 111 -11.02 7.72 -21.14
CA GLU A 111 -11.79 8.07 -19.94
C GLU A 111 -13.04 8.91 -20.26
N THR A 112 -13.00 9.66 -21.36
CA THR A 112 -14.10 10.48 -21.84
C THR A 112 -15.12 9.69 -22.65
N ASN A 113 -14.78 8.50 -23.13
CA ASN A 113 -15.70 7.73 -23.96
C ASN A 113 -16.87 7.21 -23.14
N THR A 114 -18.06 7.30 -23.72
CA THR A 114 -19.21 6.56 -23.22
C THR A 114 -19.08 5.08 -23.57
N ILE A 115 -19.71 4.22 -22.79
CA ILE A 115 -19.72 2.77 -23.04
C ILE A 115 -20.31 2.46 -24.44
N LEU A 116 -21.35 3.20 -24.84
CA LEU A 116 -21.98 3.05 -26.16
C LEU A 116 -21.03 3.44 -27.29
N GLU A 117 -20.24 4.51 -27.14
CA GLU A 117 -19.22 4.88 -28.12
C GLU A 117 -18.18 3.77 -28.27
N ILE A 118 -17.75 3.14 -27.18
CA ILE A 118 -16.79 2.02 -27.24
C ILE A 118 -17.41 0.84 -28.00
N LEU A 119 -18.66 0.50 -27.71
CA LEU A 119 -19.37 -0.57 -28.43
C LEU A 119 -19.46 -0.28 -29.93
N GLN A 120 -19.81 0.95 -30.31
CA GLN A 120 -19.90 1.39 -31.70
C GLN A 120 -18.54 1.40 -32.39
N GLN A 121 -17.50 1.87 -31.70
CA GLN A 121 -16.11 1.83 -32.19
C GLN A 121 -15.68 0.40 -32.49
N ILE A 122 -15.92 -0.52 -31.55
CA ILE A 122 -15.63 -1.94 -31.75
C ILE A 122 -16.43 -2.44 -32.95
N GLU A 123 -17.76 -2.29 -33.00
CA GLU A 123 -18.60 -2.76 -34.13
C GLU A 123 -18.14 -2.23 -35.50
N SER A 124 -17.71 -0.97 -35.56
CA SER A 124 -17.25 -0.33 -36.80
C SER A 124 -15.84 -0.75 -37.25
N ASP A 125 -15.06 -1.41 -36.39
CA ASP A 125 -13.71 -1.83 -36.72
C ASP A 125 -13.74 -3.00 -37.72
N THR A 126 -13.40 -2.70 -38.97
CA THR A 126 -13.38 -3.67 -40.09
C THR A 126 -12.35 -4.78 -39.93
N ARG A 127 -11.50 -4.74 -38.89
CA ARG A 127 -10.66 -5.88 -38.48
C ARG A 127 -11.44 -7.00 -37.80
N HIS A 128 -12.73 -6.80 -37.55
CA HIS A 128 -13.70 -7.84 -37.23
C HIS A 128 -13.69 -8.94 -38.29
N GLY A 129 -12.86 -9.96 -38.07
CA GLY A 129 -12.88 -11.17 -38.89
C GLY A 129 -11.92 -11.17 -40.07
N CYS A 130 -10.70 -10.63 -39.95
CA CYS A 130 -9.59 -11.06 -40.80
C CYS A 130 -8.87 -12.27 -40.18
N PRO A 131 -9.24 -13.53 -40.53
CA PRO A 131 -8.32 -14.65 -40.39
C PRO A 131 -7.31 -14.56 -41.54
N GLY A 132 -6.03 -14.35 -41.22
CA GLY A 132 -4.95 -14.46 -42.20
C GLY A 132 -4.01 -13.27 -42.22
N GLU A 133 -2.72 -13.57 -42.20
CA GLU A 133 -1.58 -12.64 -42.26
C GLU A 133 -1.33 -11.76 -41.02
N GLY A 134 -1.38 -12.32 -39.81
CA GLY A 134 -1.13 -11.49 -38.61
C GLY A 134 -0.77 -12.18 -37.30
N LEU A 135 -0.80 -13.51 -37.18
CA LEU A 135 -0.22 -14.22 -36.02
C LEU A 135 1.34 -14.21 -36.03
N LYS A 136 1.93 -13.16 -36.62
CA LYS A 136 3.29 -12.68 -36.38
C LYS A 136 3.32 -11.46 -35.44
N LEU A 137 2.19 -11.07 -34.83
CA LEU A 137 2.28 -10.28 -33.59
C LEU A 137 2.98 -11.20 -32.58
N ALA A 138 4.18 -10.79 -32.14
CA ALA A 138 5.04 -11.58 -31.28
C ALA A 138 4.21 -12.23 -30.17
N SER A 139 4.41 -13.53 -29.97
CA SER A 139 3.69 -14.45 -29.09
C SER A 139 3.59 -14.04 -27.60
N ALA A 140 3.95 -12.81 -27.24
CA ALA A 140 3.99 -12.27 -25.88
C ALA A 140 3.05 -11.06 -25.63
N SER A 141 2.21 -10.64 -26.60
CA SER A 141 1.42 -9.41 -26.45
C SER A 141 0.13 -9.53 -25.64
N PHE A 142 -0.46 -10.73 -25.47
CA PHE A 142 -1.63 -10.95 -24.62
C PHE A 142 -1.72 -12.41 -24.16
N ASN A 143 -2.44 -12.68 -23.06
CA ASN A 143 -2.60 -14.01 -22.48
C ASN A 143 -4.05 -14.41 -22.18
N THR A 144 -5.03 -13.69 -22.74
CA THR A 144 -6.46 -13.99 -22.52
C THR A 144 -7.23 -14.09 -23.83
N GLU A 145 -8.33 -14.86 -23.78
CA GLU A 145 -9.19 -15.12 -24.93
C GLU A 145 -10.67 -15.21 -24.52
N ILE A 146 -11.57 -14.70 -25.35
CA ILE A 146 -13.03 -14.85 -25.21
C ILE A 146 -13.54 -15.83 -26.27
N HIS A 147 -14.37 -16.79 -25.84
CA HIS A 147 -15.05 -17.75 -26.70
C HIS A 147 -16.55 -17.49 -26.68
N LEU A 148 -17.14 -17.13 -27.81
CA LEU A 148 -18.59 -17.03 -27.97
C LEU A 148 -19.12 -18.31 -28.64
N LEU A 149 -19.95 -19.05 -27.92
CA LEU A 149 -20.47 -20.36 -28.36
C LEU A 149 -21.96 -20.26 -28.75
N GLN A 150 -22.29 -20.74 -29.95
CA GLN A 150 -23.67 -20.99 -30.36
C GLN A 150 -24.06 -22.45 -30.04
N GLY A 151 -24.33 -22.74 -28.76
CA GLY A 151 -24.72 -24.08 -28.27
C GLY A 151 -24.44 -24.27 -26.78
N ASP A 152 -24.69 -25.47 -26.26
CA ASP A 152 -24.37 -25.83 -24.87
C ASP A 152 -22.84 -25.93 -24.68
N ILE A 153 -22.32 -25.33 -23.61
CA ILE A 153 -20.91 -25.41 -23.23
C ILE A 153 -20.48 -26.86 -23.05
N SER A 154 -21.32 -27.72 -22.47
CA SER A 154 -21.00 -29.12 -22.17
C SER A 154 -20.62 -29.94 -23.40
N GLU A 155 -21.23 -29.65 -24.55
CA GLU A 155 -20.93 -30.31 -25.83
C GLU A 155 -19.67 -29.77 -26.52
N TYR A 156 -19.27 -28.53 -26.22
CA TYR A 156 -17.98 -27.98 -26.64
C TYR A 156 -16.80 -28.60 -25.86
N MET A 157 -17.09 -29.21 -24.71
CA MET A 157 -16.10 -29.80 -23.79
C MET A 157 -16.06 -31.34 -23.90
N VAL A 158 -15.65 -31.89 -25.05
CA VAL A 158 -15.42 -33.34 -25.14
C VAL A 158 -14.09 -33.72 -24.48
N GLU A 159 -14.18 -34.82 -23.73
CA GLU A 159 -13.16 -35.56 -22.97
C GLU A 159 -11.79 -35.58 -23.64
N ASP A 160 -10.75 -35.26 -22.84
CA ASP A 160 -9.34 -35.69 -22.97
C ASP A 160 -8.27 -34.60 -22.94
N ASP A 161 -8.50 -33.43 -22.30
CA ASP A 161 -7.46 -32.46 -21.84
C ASP A 161 -6.32 -32.07 -22.84
N ARG A 162 -6.45 -32.44 -24.11
CA ARG A 162 -5.48 -32.29 -25.19
C ARG A 162 -5.99 -31.24 -26.15
N TYR A 163 -5.96 -29.99 -25.71
CA TYR A 163 -6.28 -28.86 -26.57
C TYR A 163 -5.00 -28.24 -27.14
N LEU A 164 -5.04 -27.96 -28.45
CA LEU A 164 -4.12 -27.10 -29.21
C LEU A 164 -4.26 -25.61 -28.81
N CYS A 165 -4.36 -25.30 -27.51
CA CYS A 165 -4.29 -23.92 -27.07
C CYS A 165 -2.82 -23.49 -27.08
N PRO A 166 -2.46 -22.34 -27.69
CA PRO A 166 -1.10 -21.84 -27.63
C PRO A 166 -0.64 -21.78 -26.18
N HIS A 167 0.62 -22.13 -25.89
CA HIS A 167 1.21 -22.06 -24.54
C HIS A 167 1.07 -20.68 -23.85
N MET A 168 0.62 -19.66 -24.58
CA MET A 168 0.53 -18.26 -24.17
C MET A 168 -0.85 -17.84 -23.63
N ILE A 169 -1.93 -18.63 -23.83
CA ILE A 169 -3.26 -18.29 -23.27
C ILE A 169 -3.42 -18.89 -21.88
N ASP A 170 -3.58 -18.01 -20.89
CA ASP A 170 -3.75 -18.34 -19.47
C ASP A 170 -5.23 -18.39 -19.05
N ILE A 171 -6.08 -17.57 -19.68
CA ILE A 171 -7.49 -17.40 -19.30
C ILE A 171 -8.37 -17.42 -20.55
N GLN A 172 -9.37 -18.28 -20.55
CA GLN A 172 -10.41 -18.36 -21.56
C GLN A 172 -11.77 -18.11 -20.92
N LEU A 173 -12.50 -17.10 -21.40
CA LEU A 173 -13.86 -16.84 -20.98
C LEU A 173 -14.84 -17.40 -22.01
N CYS A 174 -15.48 -18.51 -21.69
CA CYS A 174 -16.48 -19.16 -22.53
C CYS A 174 -17.88 -18.64 -22.21
N ILE A 175 -18.56 -18.12 -23.24
CA ILE A 175 -19.87 -17.50 -23.14
C ILE A 175 -20.85 -18.25 -24.03
N SER A 176 -21.96 -18.67 -23.43
CA SER A 176 -23.09 -19.33 -24.10
C SER A 176 -24.40 -18.64 -23.70
N PRO A 177 -25.52 -18.95 -24.37
CA PRO A 177 -26.82 -18.39 -24.01
C PRO A 177 -27.24 -18.62 -22.55
N ASP A 178 -26.90 -19.77 -21.97
CA ASP A 178 -27.32 -20.15 -20.62
C ASP A 178 -26.23 -19.97 -19.57
N ARG A 179 -24.94 -19.99 -19.96
CA ARG A 179 -23.80 -20.10 -19.03
C ARG A 179 -22.60 -19.23 -19.39
N LEU A 180 -21.89 -18.80 -18.35
CA LEU A 180 -20.57 -18.18 -18.38
C LEU A 180 -19.59 -19.08 -17.63
N VAL A 181 -18.49 -19.48 -18.28
CA VAL A 181 -17.46 -20.34 -17.70
C VAL A 181 -16.09 -19.72 -17.93
N CYS A 182 -15.35 -19.50 -16.85
CA CYS A 182 -13.93 -19.15 -16.94
C CYS A 182 -13.08 -20.43 -16.86
N ARG A 183 -12.26 -20.65 -17.88
CA ARG A 183 -11.26 -21.72 -17.91
C ARG A 183 -9.90 -21.08 -17.71
N CYS A 184 -9.16 -21.57 -16.72
CA CYS A 184 -7.90 -20.95 -16.33
C CYS A 184 -6.84 -22.02 -16.23
N ARG A 185 -5.63 -21.66 -16.65
CA ARG A 185 -4.47 -22.50 -16.39
C ARG A 185 -4.24 -22.57 -14.88
N ALA A 186 -3.93 -23.78 -14.41
CA ALA A 186 -3.75 -24.01 -12.98
C ALA A 186 -2.60 -23.22 -12.38
N SER A 187 -1.64 -22.76 -13.17
CA SER A 187 -0.55 -21.91 -12.73
C SER A 187 -0.89 -20.42 -12.68
N SER A 188 -2.04 -20.02 -13.23
CA SER A 188 -2.36 -18.62 -13.50
C SER A 188 -3.39 -18.05 -12.52
N MET A 189 -4.31 -18.88 -12.02
CA MET A 189 -5.38 -18.42 -11.12
C MET A 189 -5.92 -19.54 -10.23
N THR A 190 -6.46 -19.20 -9.05
CA THR A 190 -7.19 -20.13 -8.15
C THR A 190 -8.69 -20.21 -8.50
N GLY A 191 -9.39 -21.24 -8.00
CA GLY A 191 -10.85 -21.38 -8.21
C GLY A 191 -11.66 -20.20 -7.68
N THR A 192 -11.24 -19.63 -6.55
CA THR A 192 -11.84 -18.45 -5.94
C THR A 192 -11.66 -17.18 -6.76
N ALA A 193 -10.47 -17.00 -7.34
CA ALA A 193 -10.17 -15.88 -8.22
C ALA A 193 -10.93 -15.99 -9.56
N ALA A 194 -11.05 -17.20 -10.10
CA ALA A 194 -11.85 -17.45 -11.29
C ALA A 194 -13.34 -17.16 -11.08
N GLN A 195 -13.91 -17.56 -9.93
CA GLN A 195 -15.28 -17.22 -9.54
C GLN A 195 -15.48 -15.71 -9.48
N SER A 196 -14.55 -15.00 -8.83
CA SER A 196 -14.55 -13.53 -8.71
C SER A 196 -14.54 -12.86 -10.08
N LEU A 197 -13.73 -13.35 -11.01
CA LEU A 197 -13.68 -12.85 -12.38
C LEU A 197 -15.00 -13.08 -13.14
N CYS A 198 -15.63 -14.24 -13.02
CA CYS A 198 -16.94 -14.51 -13.61
C CYS A 198 -18.04 -13.58 -13.06
N GLU A 199 -18.09 -13.39 -11.74
CA GLU A 199 -19.07 -12.50 -11.09
C GLU A 199 -18.83 -11.04 -11.46
N THR A 200 -17.55 -10.64 -11.58
CA THR A 200 -17.16 -9.32 -12.11
C THR A 200 -17.63 -9.16 -13.55
N PHE A 201 -17.42 -10.16 -14.41
CA PHE A 201 -17.91 -10.12 -15.80
C PHE A 201 -19.42 -9.92 -15.87
N LYS A 202 -20.18 -10.69 -15.09
CA LYS A 202 -21.63 -10.57 -15.01
C LYS A 202 -22.07 -9.19 -14.49
N LYS A 203 -21.40 -8.67 -13.46
CA LYS A 203 -21.68 -7.33 -12.91
C LYS A 203 -21.41 -6.24 -13.95
N THR A 204 -20.27 -6.29 -14.63
CA THR A 204 -19.91 -5.36 -15.69
C THR A 204 -20.92 -5.41 -16.84
N ALA A 205 -21.26 -6.60 -17.34
CA ALA A 205 -22.27 -6.75 -18.40
C ALA A 205 -23.63 -6.14 -18.00
N SER A 206 -24.09 -6.41 -16.77
CA SER A 206 -25.35 -5.85 -16.25
C SER A 206 -25.32 -4.32 -16.20
N ASN A 207 -24.19 -3.74 -15.79
CA ASN A 207 -24.05 -2.29 -15.68
C ASN A 207 -23.86 -1.60 -17.03
N VAL A 208 -23.22 -2.26 -18.01
CA VAL A 208 -23.16 -1.81 -19.41
C VAL A 208 -24.56 -1.72 -20.01
N LEU A 209 -25.42 -2.73 -19.76
CA LEU A 209 -26.82 -2.72 -20.22
C LEU A 209 -27.63 -1.59 -19.57
N ALA A 210 -27.45 -1.38 -18.27
CA ALA A 210 -28.22 -0.40 -17.51
C ALA A 210 -27.79 1.04 -17.79
N ASN A 211 -26.49 1.27 -18.08
CA ASN A 211 -25.91 2.61 -18.16
C ASN A 211 -25.01 2.82 -19.38
N PRO A 212 -25.47 2.55 -20.62
CA PRO A 212 -24.61 2.60 -21.82
C PRO A 212 -24.05 3.99 -22.13
N ARG A 213 -24.64 5.07 -21.57
CA ARG A 213 -24.18 6.45 -21.77
C ARG A 213 -23.23 6.96 -20.68
N GLN A 214 -22.91 6.16 -19.67
CA GLN A 214 -21.90 6.51 -18.68
C GLN A 214 -20.49 6.42 -19.25
N THR A 215 -19.57 7.20 -18.68
CA THR A 215 -18.15 7.13 -18.98
C THR A 215 -17.49 5.94 -18.30
N VAL A 216 -16.38 5.46 -18.84
CA VAL A 216 -15.64 4.30 -18.30
C VAL A 216 -15.31 4.44 -16.80
N PRO A 217 -14.79 5.58 -16.29
CA PRO A 217 -14.45 5.70 -14.88
C PRO A 217 -15.65 5.62 -13.93
N SER A 218 -16.87 5.81 -14.43
CA SER A 218 -18.11 5.77 -13.65
C SER A 218 -18.71 4.36 -13.55
N LEU A 219 -18.18 3.40 -14.32
CA LEU A 219 -18.71 2.05 -14.38
C LEU A 219 -18.32 1.24 -13.14
N ASP A 220 -19.31 0.88 -12.32
CA ASP A 220 -19.11 0.04 -11.14
C ASP A 220 -18.92 -1.44 -11.54
N MET A 221 -17.74 -2.01 -11.37
CA MET A 221 -17.50 -3.43 -11.66
C MET A 221 -17.47 -4.30 -10.40
N LEU A 222 -17.61 -3.70 -9.21
CA LEU A 222 -17.49 -4.44 -7.96
C LEU A 222 -18.73 -5.33 -7.74
N CYS A 223 -18.56 -6.63 -8.00
CA CYS A 223 -19.58 -7.63 -7.78
C CYS A 223 -19.84 -7.86 -6.28
N ASN A 224 -21.01 -8.43 -5.95
CA ASN A 224 -21.36 -8.72 -4.55
C ASN A 224 -20.41 -9.75 -3.92
N TYR A 225 -19.90 -10.69 -4.72
CA TYR A 225 -18.97 -11.72 -4.26
C TYR A 225 -17.67 -11.12 -3.71
N ASP A 226 -17.07 -10.18 -4.45
CA ASP A 226 -15.88 -9.45 -4.00
C ASP A 226 -16.20 -8.48 -2.87
N ARG A 227 -17.34 -7.78 -2.93
CA ARG A 227 -17.76 -6.86 -1.88
C ARG A 227 -17.81 -7.52 -0.51
N CYS A 228 -18.43 -8.70 -0.40
CA CYS A 228 -18.51 -9.44 0.85
C CYS A 228 -17.13 -9.86 1.39
N ARG A 229 -16.15 -10.11 0.50
CA ARG A 229 -14.78 -10.45 0.90
C ARG A 229 -14.01 -9.23 1.39
N ILE A 230 -14.08 -8.12 0.65
CA ILE A 230 -13.49 -6.84 1.06
C ILE A 230 -14.08 -6.39 2.40
N GLU A 231 -15.40 -6.51 2.57
CA GLU A 231 -16.09 -6.23 3.84
C GLU A 231 -15.58 -7.14 4.96
N ARG A 232 -15.38 -8.43 4.69
CA ARG A 232 -14.84 -9.38 5.67
C ARG A 232 -13.41 -9.02 6.10
N TRP A 233 -12.55 -8.64 5.15
CA TRP A 233 -11.16 -8.26 5.45
C TRP A 233 -11.08 -6.97 6.25
N ASN A 234 -11.97 -6.01 5.98
CA ASN A 234 -12.03 -4.72 6.67
C ASN A 234 -13.02 -4.70 7.85
N ARG A 235 -13.55 -5.84 8.30
CA ARG A 235 -14.63 -5.88 9.32
C ARG A 235 -14.22 -5.27 10.66
N VAL A 236 -12.95 -5.40 11.04
CA VAL A 236 -12.44 -4.81 12.29
C VAL A 236 -12.48 -3.29 12.16
N ASP A 237 -13.13 -2.62 13.11
CA ASP A 237 -13.13 -1.16 13.19
C ASP A 237 -11.82 -0.69 13.85
N PRO A 238 -10.92 -0.01 13.12
CA PRO A 238 -9.63 0.40 13.68
C PRO A 238 -9.79 1.41 14.82
N TRP A 239 -10.93 2.10 14.94
CA TRP A 239 -11.17 3.05 16.03
C TRP A 239 -11.41 2.39 17.40
N ASN A 240 -11.80 1.12 17.43
CA ASN A 240 -11.92 0.36 18.69
C ASN A 240 -10.56 -0.01 19.28
N HIS A 241 -9.50 0.07 18.48
CA HIS A 241 -8.13 -0.25 18.87
C HIS A 241 -7.23 1.00 18.88
N THR A 242 -7.82 2.19 18.77
CA THR A 242 -7.10 3.46 18.88
C THR A 242 -6.50 3.64 20.26
N ILE A 243 -5.23 4.04 20.30
CA ILE A 243 -4.49 4.31 21.53
C ILE A 243 -4.63 5.80 21.84
N LYS A 244 -5.59 6.13 22.70
CA LYS A 244 -5.88 7.50 23.15
C LYS A 244 -4.91 7.95 24.26
N ALA A 245 -3.63 8.03 23.92
CA ALA A 245 -2.57 8.42 24.85
C ALA A 245 -1.53 9.30 24.15
N CYS A 246 -0.77 10.04 24.95
CA CYS A 246 0.45 10.70 24.51
C CYS A 246 1.64 9.74 24.57
N ILE A 247 2.69 10.05 23.82
CA ILE A 247 3.90 9.20 23.75
C ILE A 247 4.53 9.07 25.13
N HIS A 248 4.57 10.17 25.90
CA HIS A 248 5.11 10.18 27.25
C HIS A 248 4.28 9.36 28.24
N ASP A 249 2.98 9.13 28.01
CA ASP A 249 2.16 8.25 28.84
C ASP A 249 2.59 6.79 28.70
N LEU A 250 2.86 6.35 27.46
CA LEU A 250 3.35 5.00 27.19
C LEU A 250 4.72 4.76 27.86
N ILE A 251 5.57 5.78 27.89
CA ILE A 251 6.88 5.71 28.54
C ILE A 251 6.70 5.69 30.07
N ARG A 252 5.81 6.51 30.62
CA ARG A 252 5.52 6.54 32.07
C ARG A 252 5.09 5.17 32.62
N ILE A 253 4.33 4.40 31.83
CA ILE A 253 3.97 3.02 32.16
C ILE A 253 5.23 2.18 32.34
N GLN A 254 6.18 2.25 31.38
CA GLN A 254 7.42 1.46 31.45
C GLN A 254 8.33 1.89 32.59
N VAL A 255 8.41 3.19 32.89
CA VAL A 255 9.13 3.72 34.05
C VAL A 255 8.58 3.15 35.35
N SER A 256 7.26 2.98 35.45
CA SER A 256 6.61 2.42 36.62
C SER A 256 6.81 0.90 36.73
N CYS A 257 6.82 0.19 35.60
CA CYS A 257 6.96 -1.27 35.55
C CYS A 257 8.41 -1.75 35.70
N GLN A 258 9.38 -1.02 35.15
CA GLN A 258 10.78 -1.46 35.05
C GLN A 258 11.77 -0.28 35.06
N PRO A 259 11.83 0.49 36.16
CA PRO A 259 12.63 1.73 36.23
C PRO A 259 14.13 1.51 35.98
N GLU A 260 14.68 0.37 36.42
CA GLU A 260 16.11 0.06 36.35
C GLU A 260 16.52 -0.65 35.05
N SER A 261 15.57 -1.02 34.19
CA SER A 261 15.87 -1.58 32.87
C SER A 261 16.43 -0.52 31.93
N LEU A 262 17.25 -0.93 30.97
CA LEU A 262 17.81 -0.02 29.96
C LEU A 262 16.74 0.42 28.96
N ALA A 263 16.54 1.73 28.87
CA ALA A 263 15.74 2.35 27.81
C ALA A 263 16.60 2.63 26.57
N ALA A 264 17.89 2.94 26.76
CA ALA A 264 18.82 3.21 25.68
C ALA A 264 20.25 2.78 26.01
N ASP A 265 21.03 2.40 24.99
CA ASP A 265 22.42 1.96 25.14
C ASP A 265 23.23 2.26 23.87
N GLY A 266 24.30 3.01 24.00
CA GLY A 266 25.11 3.44 22.86
C GLY A 266 26.47 3.98 23.26
N TRP A 267 27.10 4.72 22.35
CA TRP A 267 28.47 5.22 22.51
C TRP A 267 28.64 6.20 23.69
N ASP A 268 27.57 6.87 24.10
CA ASP A 268 27.51 7.83 25.21
C ASP A 268 27.06 7.18 26.54
N GLY A 269 27.06 5.84 26.58
CA GLY A 269 26.76 5.03 27.75
C GLY A 269 25.27 4.68 27.91
N PRO A 270 24.97 3.74 28.82
CA PRO A 270 23.60 3.28 29.05
C PRO A 270 22.73 4.37 29.69
N MET A 271 21.42 4.22 29.51
CA MET A 271 20.38 5.01 30.18
C MET A 271 19.21 4.12 30.56
N THR A 272 18.83 4.15 31.83
CA THR A 272 17.66 3.45 32.38
C THR A 272 16.36 4.19 32.09
N PHE A 273 15.21 3.51 32.23
CA PHE A 273 13.90 4.16 32.15
C PHE A 273 13.74 5.27 33.21
N ARG A 274 14.24 5.06 34.44
CA ARG A 274 14.23 6.07 35.50
C ARG A 274 15.01 7.32 35.08
N GLU A 275 16.26 7.15 34.61
CA GLU A 275 17.10 8.27 34.18
C GLU A 275 16.47 9.03 32.99
N LEU A 276 15.91 8.31 32.00
CA LEU A 276 15.19 8.94 30.90
C LEU A 276 14.03 9.81 31.41
N TRP A 277 13.24 9.29 32.34
CA TRP A 277 12.11 10.02 32.91
C TRP A 277 12.56 11.25 33.70
N ASP A 278 13.55 11.10 34.57
CA ASP A 278 14.01 12.18 35.44
C ASP A 278 14.64 13.31 34.63
N GLN A 279 15.54 12.99 33.69
CA GLN A 279 16.20 14.00 32.86
C GLN A 279 15.23 14.71 31.91
N SER A 280 14.31 13.96 31.29
CA SER A 280 13.28 14.58 30.44
C SER A 280 12.29 15.43 31.24
N SER A 281 12.01 15.08 32.51
CA SER A 281 11.16 15.88 33.40
C SER A 281 11.81 17.24 33.69
N ARG A 282 13.10 17.23 34.09
CA ARG A 282 13.89 18.45 34.39
C ARG A 282 13.93 19.38 33.19
N LEU A 283 14.24 18.84 32.01
CA LEU A 283 14.30 19.60 30.77
C LEU A 283 12.92 20.13 30.37
N SER A 284 11.87 19.32 30.45
CA SER A 284 10.49 19.75 30.15
C SER A 284 10.07 20.92 31.02
N TYR A 285 10.37 20.88 32.33
CA TYR A 285 10.06 21.97 33.25
C TYR A 285 10.76 23.26 32.87
N TYR A 286 12.06 23.20 32.58
CA TYR A 286 12.82 24.36 32.09
C TYR A 286 12.25 24.92 30.78
N LEU A 287 11.91 24.05 29.82
CA LEU A 287 11.31 24.46 28.55
C LEU A 287 9.96 25.16 28.77
N HIS A 288 9.15 24.67 29.70
CA HIS A 288 7.90 25.31 30.07
C HIS A 288 8.12 26.71 30.65
N ASP A 289 9.13 26.92 31.49
CA ASP A 289 9.50 28.24 32.02
C ASP A 289 10.00 29.20 30.91
N LEU A 290 10.58 28.66 29.83
CA LEU A 290 10.88 29.42 28.61
C LEU A 290 9.66 29.72 27.73
N GLY A 291 8.47 29.23 28.11
CA GLY A 291 7.22 29.41 27.37
C GLY A 291 6.98 28.38 26.26
N VAL A 292 7.75 27.29 26.22
CA VAL A 292 7.52 26.15 25.32
C VAL A 292 6.35 25.34 25.85
N LYS A 293 5.29 25.26 25.06
CA LYS A 293 4.01 24.62 25.41
C LYS A 293 3.25 24.22 24.15
N GLN A 294 2.03 23.71 24.32
CA GLN A 294 1.11 23.44 23.22
C GLN A 294 1.05 24.61 22.20
N GLY A 295 1.15 24.26 20.91
CA GLY A 295 1.17 25.23 19.80
C GLY A 295 2.56 25.77 19.44
N ILE A 296 3.60 25.50 20.23
CA ILE A 296 4.98 25.85 19.90
C ILE A 296 5.65 24.71 19.14
N MET A 297 6.35 25.05 18.06
CA MET A 297 7.18 24.12 17.29
C MET A 297 8.65 24.32 17.68
N VAL A 298 9.34 23.21 17.94
CA VAL A 298 10.75 23.20 18.35
C VAL A 298 11.53 22.41 17.31
N LEU A 299 12.52 23.06 16.67
CA LEU A 299 13.38 22.35 15.73
C LEU A 299 14.35 21.46 16.50
N PHE A 300 14.61 20.29 15.93
CA PHE A 300 15.46 19.28 16.52
C PHE A 300 16.45 18.78 15.48
N SER A 301 17.75 19.00 15.72
CA SER A 301 18.84 18.58 14.84
C SER A 301 20.00 18.07 15.70
N MET A 302 19.89 16.86 16.20
CA MET A 302 20.95 16.21 16.97
C MET A 302 21.24 14.83 16.37
N ALA A 303 22.48 14.37 16.48
CA ALA A 303 22.85 13.01 16.16
C ALA A 303 22.25 12.00 17.18
N PRO A 304 22.06 10.72 16.77
CA PRO A 304 21.63 9.65 17.68
C PRO A 304 22.49 9.55 18.94
N SER A 305 21.85 9.75 20.08
CA SER A 305 22.43 9.79 21.43
C SER A 305 21.33 9.62 22.47
N LYS A 306 21.67 9.34 23.74
CA LYS A 306 20.67 9.32 24.83
C LYS A 306 20.09 10.72 25.06
N TRP A 307 20.91 11.74 24.83
CA TRP A 307 20.55 13.15 24.95
C TRP A 307 19.51 13.57 23.89
N ALA A 308 19.65 13.08 22.66
CA ALA A 308 18.63 13.23 21.62
C ALA A 308 17.26 12.66 22.06
N ILE A 309 17.25 11.47 22.66
CA ILE A 309 16.02 10.83 23.16
C ILE A 309 15.41 11.65 24.31
N ILE A 310 16.24 12.11 25.26
CA ILE A 310 15.80 12.98 26.38
C ILE A 310 15.19 14.29 25.84
N ALA A 311 15.85 14.95 24.88
CA ALA A 311 15.37 16.20 24.29
C ALA A 311 14.03 16.03 23.59
N MET A 312 13.89 15.03 22.72
CA MET A 312 12.62 14.75 22.05
C MET A 312 11.50 14.48 23.07
N LEU A 313 11.77 13.66 24.10
CA LEU A 313 10.78 13.38 25.13
C LEU A 313 10.40 14.64 25.92
N ALA A 314 11.36 15.48 26.28
CA ALA A 314 11.11 16.72 27.00
C ALA A 314 10.23 17.69 26.20
N ILE A 315 10.49 17.86 24.89
CA ILE A 315 9.66 18.67 23.99
C ILE A 315 8.23 18.16 24.01
N LEU A 316 8.03 16.85 23.78
CA LEU A 316 6.69 16.23 23.74
C LEU A 316 5.93 16.34 25.07
N ARG A 317 6.64 16.35 26.20
CA ARG A 317 6.04 16.50 27.53
C ARG A 317 5.50 17.90 27.78
N THR A 318 6.06 18.93 27.17
CA THR A 318 5.51 20.30 27.25
C THR A 318 4.21 20.46 26.45
N GLY A 319 3.87 19.50 25.59
CA GLY A 319 2.82 19.61 24.57
C GLY A 319 3.25 20.34 23.30
N ALA A 320 4.51 20.79 23.23
CA ALA A 320 5.09 21.34 22.02
C ALA A 320 5.35 20.25 20.96
N THR A 321 5.45 20.69 19.71
CA THR A 321 5.67 19.82 18.55
C THR A 321 7.16 19.75 18.24
N CYS A 322 7.71 18.53 18.21
CA CYS A 322 9.08 18.29 17.79
C CYS A 322 9.19 18.28 16.26
N VAL A 323 10.14 19.01 15.71
CA VAL A 323 10.36 19.09 14.26
C VAL A 323 11.80 18.66 13.94
N PRO A 324 12.02 17.35 13.70
CA PRO A 324 13.33 16.86 13.30
C PRO A 324 13.72 17.34 11.90
N ILE A 325 14.86 18.01 11.78
CA ILE A 325 15.37 18.56 10.52
C ILE A 325 16.86 18.28 10.34
N ASP A 326 17.31 18.36 9.08
CA ASP A 326 18.73 18.39 8.73
C ASP A 326 19.11 19.84 8.42
N LEU A 327 20.05 20.40 9.19
CA LEU A 327 20.47 21.80 9.09
C LEU A 327 21.47 22.07 7.96
N ALA A 328 21.70 21.13 7.02
CA ALA A 328 22.53 21.38 5.84
C ALA A 328 22.08 22.61 5.01
N ASP A 329 20.78 22.96 5.04
CA ASP A 329 20.23 24.24 4.56
C ASP A 329 19.11 24.71 5.51
N PRO A 330 19.44 25.39 6.62
CA PRO A 330 18.53 25.60 7.73
C PRO A 330 17.51 26.71 7.45
N THR A 331 17.85 27.66 6.58
CA THR A 331 17.07 28.87 6.29
C THR A 331 15.69 28.52 5.76
N HIS A 332 15.59 27.52 4.87
CA HIS A 332 14.31 27.06 4.34
C HIS A 332 13.39 26.53 5.44
N TYR A 333 13.93 25.79 6.42
CA TYR A 333 13.13 25.18 7.50
C TYR A 333 12.76 26.19 8.59
N ILE A 334 13.70 27.06 8.97
CA ILE A 334 13.49 28.06 10.02
C ILE A 334 12.45 29.08 9.56
N GLN A 335 12.56 29.59 8.32
CA GLN A 335 11.58 30.51 7.76
C GLN A 335 10.24 29.82 7.51
N SER A 336 10.24 28.52 7.15
CA SER A 336 8.99 27.80 6.88
C SER A 336 8.20 27.42 8.12
N ILE A 337 8.78 27.48 9.33
CA ILE A 337 8.15 27.03 10.58
C ILE A 337 8.10 28.14 11.65
N GLU A 338 8.79 29.27 11.45
CA GLU A 338 8.91 30.37 12.44
C GLU A 338 9.35 29.88 13.83
N ALA A 339 10.21 28.85 13.86
CA ALA A 339 10.62 28.23 15.11
C ALA A 339 11.49 29.18 15.93
N LYS A 340 11.16 29.32 17.22
CA LYS A 340 11.88 30.22 18.15
C LYS A 340 12.97 29.50 18.95
N LEU A 341 12.95 28.17 18.97
CA LEU A 341 13.85 27.32 19.74
C LEU A 341 14.35 26.17 18.87
N VAL A 342 15.66 25.89 18.99
CA VAL A 342 16.33 24.78 18.32
C VAL A 342 17.18 23.99 19.31
N PHE A 343 17.07 22.67 19.27
CA PHE A 343 18.06 21.75 19.83
C PHE A 343 19.04 21.35 18.73
N ALA A 344 20.33 21.57 18.96
CA ALA A 344 21.37 21.32 17.95
C ALA A 344 22.65 20.74 18.54
N ASP A 345 23.39 19.98 17.73
CA ASP A 345 24.77 19.63 18.05
C ASP A 345 25.67 20.88 18.00
N PRO A 346 26.73 20.96 18.84
CA PRO A 346 27.61 22.14 18.90
C PRO A 346 28.22 22.55 17.55
N SER A 347 28.44 21.58 16.65
CA SER A 347 28.99 21.81 15.30
C SER A 347 28.07 22.64 14.39
N GLN A 348 26.79 22.77 14.73
CA GLN A 348 25.77 23.46 13.93
C GLN A 348 25.47 24.88 14.43
N LEU A 349 26.12 25.32 15.51
CA LEU A 349 25.83 26.59 16.18
C LEU A 349 25.98 27.81 15.25
N GLU A 350 27.04 27.83 14.43
CA GLU A 350 27.32 28.96 13.52
C GLU A 350 26.20 29.18 12.49
N GLN A 351 25.58 28.09 12.02
CA GLN A 351 24.52 28.14 11.00
C GLN A 351 23.18 28.62 11.56
N LEU A 352 22.99 28.56 12.88
CA LEU A 352 21.76 28.93 13.58
C LEU A 352 21.81 30.34 14.18
N PHE A 353 22.99 30.93 14.27
CA PHE A 353 23.18 32.19 14.96
C PHE A 353 22.48 33.34 14.22
N GLY A 354 21.56 34.03 14.91
CA GLY A 354 20.76 35.12 14.33
C GLY A 354 19.49 34.69 13.61
N GLU A 355 19.30 33.39 13.36
CA GLU A 355 18.11 32.85 12.69
C GLU A 355 16.99 32.49 13.69
N VAL A 356 17.35 32.13 14.93
CA VAL A 356 16.42 31.70 15.98
C VAL A 356 16.69 32.37 17.33
N LYS A 357 15.66 32.47 18.18
CA LYS A 357 15.75 33.20 19.46
C LYS A 357 16.53 32.43 20.53
N TYR A 358 16.36 31.12 20.59
CA TYR A 358 16.99 30.25 21.58
C TYR A 358 17.63 29.06 20.88
N ILE A 359 18.86 28.74 21.27
CA ILE A 359 19.60 27.56 20.80
C ILE A 359 20.05 26.80 22.04
N ILE A 360 19.67 25.53 22.15
CA ILE A 360 20.15 24.64 23.21
C ILE A 360 21.14 23.67 22.55
N THR A 361 22.41 23.80 22.95
CA THR A 361 23.52 22.91 22.61
C THR A 361 24.13 22.35 23.89
N GLU A 362 25.09 21.43 23.77
CA GLU A 362 25.80 20.83 24.92
C GLU A 362 24.86 20.31 26.02
N LEU A 363 23.79 19.64 25.60
CA LEU A 363 22.72 19.17 26.50
C LEU A 363 23.19 18.42 27.75
N PRO A 364 24.26 17.59 27.74
CA PRO A 364 24.76 16.94 28.95
C PRO A 364 25.14 17.95 30.04
N ASN A 365 25.98 18.93 29.69
CA ASN A 365 26.44 19.98 30.62
C ASN A 365 25.26 20.85 31.07
N PHE A 366 24.34 21.13 30.16
CA PHE A 366 23.17 21.94 30.44
C PHE A 366 22.22 21.28 31.44
N LEU A 367 21.96 19.97 31.30
CA LEU A 367 21.08 19.22 32.20
C LEU A 367 21.63 19.17 33.63
N ASP A 368 22.95 19.11 33.82
CA ASP A 368 23.56 19.13 35.15
C ASP A 368 23.30 20.45 35.91
N LEU A 369 23.03 21.53 35.18
CA LEU A 369 22.71 22.85 35.77
C LEU A 369 21.24 23.00 36.16
N LEU A 370 20.35 22.11 35.70
CA LEU A 370 18.91 22.24 35.96
C LEU A 370 18.53 21.71 37.36
N GLY A 371 17.56 22.36 38.02
CA GLY A 371 16.95 21.78 39.22
C GLY A 371 16.08 20.55 38.91
N PRO A 372 15.63 19.79 39.92
CA PRO A 372 14.55 18.82 39.75
C PRO A 372 13.26 19.54 39.32
N ALA A 373 12.45 18.88 38.50
CA ALA A 373 11.10 19.36 38.21
C ALA A 373 10.22 19.21 39.48
N PRO A 374 9.38 20.21 39.82
CA PRO A 374 8.44 20.07 40.93
C PRO A 374 7.42 18.95 40.69
N ASP A 375 7.01 18.22 41.73
CA ASP A 375 6.01 17.14 41.61
C ASP A 375 4.65 17.61 41.04
N ILE A 376 4.32 18.89 41.21
CA ILE A 376 3.09 19.51 40.70
C ILE A 376 3.13 19.80 39.19
N TYR A 377 4.31 19.70 38.57
CA TYR A 377 4.47 20.00 37.15
C TYR A 377 3.98 18.83 36.28
N GLU A 378 2.75 18.95 35.81
CA GLU A 378 2.12 17.99 34.90
C GLU A 378 1.39 18.74 33.77
N PRO A 379 2.08 19.03 32.65
CA PRO A 379 1.48 19.68 31.49
C PRO A 379 0.27 18.91 30.98
N GLN A 380 -0.83 19.62 30.71
CA GLN A 380 -2.01 19.01 30.11
C GLN A 380 -1.79 18.89 28.60
N VAL A 381 -1.45 17.68 28.14
CA VAL A 381 -1.27 17.37 26.72
C VAL A 381 -2.37 16.42 26.27
N SER A 382 -3.03 16.76 25.17
CA SER A 382 -4.07 15.92 24.59
C SER A 382 -3.48 14.89 23.61
N PRO A 383 -3.99 13.65 23.55
CA PRO A 383 -3.61 12.69 22.50
C PRO A 383 -3.87 13.22 21.08
N GLN A 384 -4.76 14.20 20.91
CA GLN A 384 -4.99 14.81 19.60
C GLN A 384 -3.95 15.89 19.27
N ASP A 385 -3.11 16.34 20.21
CA ASP A 385 -2.12 17.38 19.97
C ASP A 385 -1.03 16.92 18.97
N PRO A 386 -0.50 17.85 18.15
CA PRO A 386 0.62 17.57 17.28
C PRO A 386 1.88 17.22 18.08
N ALA A 387 2.42 16.03 17.84
CA ALA A 387 3.64 15.52 18.48
C ALA A 387 4.87 15.79 17.60
N PHE A 388 4.76 15.48 16.30
CA PHE A 388 5.84 15.64 15.34
C PHE A 388 5.38 16.35 14.07
N ILE A 389 6.26 17.14 13.49
CA ILE A 389 6.19 17.48 12.06
C ILE A 389 7.38 16.83 11.37
N THR A 390 7.08 15.96 10.41
CA THR A 390 8.09 15.25 9.61
C THR A 390 7.91 15.58 8.15
N PHE A 391 9.01 15.66 7.41
CA PHE A 391 8.98 15.99 5.99
C PHE A 391 8.88 14.71 5.13
N THR A 392 8.07 14.76 4.08
CA THR A 392 7.99 13.65 3.12
C THR A 392 9.32 13.46 2.39
N SER A 393 9.81 12.23 2.27
CA SER A 393 10.96 11.88 1.41
C SER A 393 10.56 11.98 -0.07
N GLY A 394 10.73 13.13 -0.71
CA GLY A 394 10.29 13.40 -2.08
C GLY A 394 11.44 13.51 -3.09
N VAL A 395 11.31 12.80 -4.23
CA VAL A 395 12.18 12.90 -5.43
C VAL A 395 11.68 13.98 -6.41
N THR A 396 10.58 14.68 -6.07
CA THR A 396 9.92 15.71 -6.90
C THR A 396 9.45 16.87 -6.02
N SER A 397 10.00 18.07 -6.24
CA SER A 397 9.65 19.34 -5.55
C SER A 397 9.75 19.33 -4.01
N THR A 398 9.77 20.50 -3.40
CA THR A 398 10.00 20.76 -1.97
C THR A 398 9.31 19.76 -1.01
N PRO A 399 10.04 19.19 -0.03
CA PRO A 399 9.46 18.28 0.97
C PRO A 399 8.26 18.90 1.68
N LYS A 400 7.15 18.15 1.82
CA LYS A 400 5.93 18.64 2.48
C LYS A 400 5.99 18.33 3.99
N PRO A 401 5.74 19.32 4.87
CA PRO A 401 5.67 19.08 6.31
C PRO A 401 4.35 18.40 6.67
N VAL A 402 4.42 17.18 7.21
CA VAL A 402 3.27 16.37 7.62
C VAL A 402 3.14 16.39 9.13
N ILE A 403 1.93 16.69 9.63
CA ILE A 403 1.67 16.83 11.06
C ILE A 403 1.16 15.50 11.64
N LEU A 404 1.92 14.93 12.56
CA LEU A 404 1.62 13.68 13.25
C LEU A 404 1.15 13.95 14.67
N GLY A 405 -0.07 13.51 15.00
CA GLY A 405 -0.62 13.61 16.35
C GLY A 405 -0.15 12.47 17.25
N HIS A 406 -0.19 12.69 18.57
CA HIS A 406 0.17 11.68 19.57
C HIS A 406 -0.62 10.37 19.41
N GLU A 407 -1.95 10.44 19.27
CA GLU A 407 -2.85 9.29 19.12
C GLU A 407 -2.50 8.45 17.88
N ALA A 408 -2.20 9.12 16.75
CA ALA A 408 -1.84 8.44 15.51
C ALA A 408 -0.51 7.70 15.63
N ILE A 409 0.49 8.33 16.25
CA ILE A 409 1.79 7.72 16.54
C ILE A 409 1.64 6.55 17.50
N CYS A 410 1.01 6.75 18.65
CA CYS A 410 0.83 5.70 19.66
C CYS A 410 0.07 4.50 19.09
N THR A 411 -0.97 4.75 18.30
CA THR A 411 -1.72 3.70 17.61
C THR A 411 -0.80 2.95 16.62
N ASN A 412 -0.06 3.67 15.79
CA ASN A 412 0.80 3.04 14.77
C ASN A 412 1.95 2.22 15.40
N ILE A 413 2.69 2.80 16.34
CA ILE A 413 3.85 2.15 16.94
C ILE A 413 3.46 0.91 17.77
N LEU A 414 2.33 0.92 18.48
CA LEU A 414 1.95 -0.26 19.28
C LEU A 414 1.50 -1.44 18.41
N HIS A 415 0.74 -1.19 17.33
CA HIS A 415 0.33 -2.25 16.40
C HIS A 415 1.51 -2.78 15.57
N LEU A 416 2.40 -1.90 15.12
CA LEU A 416 3.61 -2.32 14.40
C LEU A 416 4.56 -3.09 15.33
N ALA A 417 4.73 -2.66 16.58
CA ALA A 417 5.56 -3.36 17.55
C ALA A 417 5.01 -4.75 17.89
N GLU A 418 3.69 -4.91 17.99
CA GLU A 418 3.06 -6.23 18.12
C GLU A 418 3.34 -7.13 16.91
N THR A 419 3.20 -6.59 15.69
CA THR A 419 3.47 -7.32 14.45
C THR A 419 4.92 -7.82 14.38
N LEU A 420 5.86 -7.00 14.85
CA LEU A 420 7.30 -7.29 14.82
C LEU A 420 7.80 -8.06 16.05
N GLY A 421 6.93 -8.36 17.02
CA GLY A 421 7.28 -9.08 18.23
C GLY A 421 8.14 -8.30 19.23
N ILE A 422 8.12 -6.95 19.16
CA ILE A 422 8.88 -6.09 20.07
C ILE A 422 8.29 -6.12 21.48
N ASN A 423 9.16 -6.31 22.46
CA ASN A 423 8.85 -6.43 23.89
C ASN A 423 10.01 -5.91 24.77
N ASP A 424 9.93 -6.14 26.06
CA ASP A 424 10.90 -5.71 27.09
C ASP A 424 12.30 -6.34 26.96
N LYS A 425 12.45 -7.41 26.18
CA LYS A 425 13.74 -8.05 25.87
C LYS A 425 14.32 -7.58 24.54
N SER A 426 13.58 -6.77 23.78
CA SER A 426 14.01 -6.30 22.47
C SER A 426 15.07 -5.22 22.60
N ARG A 427 16.17 -5.42 21.87
CA ARG A 427 17.19 -4.40 21.59
C ARG A 427 17.06 -3.98 20.13
N VAL A 428 16.66 -2.74 19.87
CA VAL A 428 16.36 -2.24 18.51
C VAL A 428 17.48 -1.31 18.08
N PHE A 429 18.17 -1.64 16.98
CA PHE A 429 19.22 -0.77 16.45
C PHE A 429 18.61 0.38 15.65
N GLN A 430 18.77 1.60 16.16
CA GLN A 430 18.35 2.86 15.54
C GLN A 430 19.26 3.12 14.33
N CYS A 431 18.75 2.82 13.14
CA CYS A 431 19.50 2.97 11.89
C CYS A 431 18.96 4.13 11.03
N SER A 432 17.69 4.46 11.18
CA SER A 432 16.99 5.47 10.39
C SER A 432 17.57 6.87 10.64
N SER A 433 17.42 7.81 9.70
CA SER A 433 17.67 9.22 10.04
C SER A 433 16.65 9.69 11.07
N LEU A 434 17.06 10.47 12.08
CA LEU A 434 16.12 11.08 13.04
C LEU A 434 15.15 12.07 12.35
N THR A 435 15.47 12.52 11.13
CA THR A 435 14.56 13.31 10.28
C THR A 435 13.46 12.48 9.61
N SER A 436 13.61 11.16 9.57
CA SER A 436 12.60 10.24 9.03
C SER A 436 11.58 9.89 10.10
N ASN A 437 10.31 9.83 9.73
CA ASN A 437 9.24 9.29 10.55
C ASN A 437 9.49 7.85 11.04
N VAL A 438 10.29 7.03 10.32
CA VAL A 438 10.65 5.67 10.76
C VAL A 438 11.44 5.70 12.07
N SER A 439 12.24 6.74 12.32
CA SER A 439 12.97 6.89 13.58
C SER A 439 12.07 7.06 14.81
N ILE A 440 10.85 7.57 14.63
CA ILE A 440 9.84 7.63 15.69
C ILE A 440 9.55 6.22 16.19
N PHE A 441 9.50 5.22 15.29
CA PHE A 441 9.36 3.82 15.70
C PHE A 441 10.64 3.29 16.34
N ASP A 442 11.81 3.50 15.72
CA ASP A 442 13.10 3.03 16.26
C ASP A 442 13.27 3.44 17.74
N VAL A 443 12.88 4.68 18.06
CA VAL A 443 12.98 5.24 19.42
C VAL A 443 11.73 4.93 20.24
N PHE A 444 10.60 5.53 19.90
CA PHE A 444 9.42 5.50 20.77
C PHE A 444 8.62 4.21 20.66
N GLY A 445 8.65 3.51 19.52
CA GLY A 445 8.06 2.18 19.40
C GLY A 445 8.78 1.15 20.29
N THR A 446 10.11 1.23 20.34
CA THR A 446 10.95 0.42 21.22
C THR A 446 10.69 0.73 22.69
N ILE A 447 10.81 1.99 23.09
CA ILE A 447 10.67 2.41 24.49
C ILE A 447 9.24 2.16 24.98
N ALA A 448 8.20 2.39 24.18
CA ALA A 448 6.80 2.14 24.57
C ALA A 448 6.50 0.68 24.89
N LYS A 449 7.24 -0.26 24.28
CA LYS A 449 7.18 -1.70 24.57
C LYS A 449 8.15 -2.17 25.65
N GLY A 450 8.90 -1.24 26.24
CA GLY A 450 9.84 -1.56 27.30
C GLY A 450 11.21 -2.04 26.81
N GLY A 451 11.48 -1.99 25.50
CA GLY A 451 12.76 -2.41 24.93
C GLY A 451 13.85 -1.34 25.07
N CYS A 452 15.06 -1.70 24.64
CA CYS A 452 16.24 -0.84 24.66
C CYS A 452 16.59 -0.33 23.25
N VAL A 453 16.70 0.98 23.08
CA VAL A 453 17.18 1.60 21.84
C VAL A 453 18.70 1.53 21.79
N CYS A 454 19.24 0.92 20.75
CA CYS A 454 20.67 0.79 20.53
C CYS A 454 21.13 1.69 19.39
N TYR A 455 22.25 2.39 19.53
CA TYR A 455 22.77 3.26 18.47
C TYR A 455 24.29 3.34 18.52
N ALA A 456 24.89 3.82 17.43
CA ALA A 456 26.33 4.02 17.29
C ALA A 456 26.61 5.43 16.78
N THR A 457 27.89 5.84 16.82
CA THR A 457 28.28 7.10 16.19
C THR A 457 28.03 7.05 14.68
N GLU A 458 27.85 8.21 14.06
CA GLU A 458 27.70 8.27 12.59
C GLU A 458 28.94 7.67 11.88
N HIS A 459 30.13 7.92 12.42
CA HIS A 459 31.38 7.37 11.91
C HIS A 459 31.40 5.83 11.96
N ASP A 460 31.02 5.23 13.10
CA ASP A 460 31.00 3.77 13.24
C ASP A 460 29.94 3.13 12.34
N ARG A 461 28.77 3.78 12.22
CA ARG A 461 27.69 3.35 11.31
C ARG A 461 28.16 3.35 9.86
N ALA A 462 28.86 4.40 9.43
CA ALA A 462 29.36 4.54 8.06
C ALA A 462 30.57 3.62 7.77
N THR A 463 31.42 3.37 8.76
CA THR A 463 32.66 2.61 8.58
C THR A 463 32.41 1.09 8.68
N ASN A 464 31.60 0.64 9.64
CA ASN A 464 31.33 -0.78 9.85
C ASN A 464 29.99 -1.02 10.57
N LEU A 465 28.89 -0.84 9.84
CA LEU A 465 27.54 -1.12 10.31
C LEU A 465 27.37 -2.52 10.94
N PRO A 466 27.85 -3.64 10.33
CA PRO A 466 27.73 -4.96 10.96
C PRO A 466 28.34 -5.03 12.37
N ARG A 467 29.52 -4.43 12.55
CA ARG A 467 30.20 -4.39 13.86
C ARG A 467 29.40 -3.56 14.85
N ALA A 468 28.86 -2.41 14.45
CA ALA A 468 28.02 -1.59 15.32
C ALA A 468 26.78 -2.35 15.80
N ILE A 469 26.06 -3.01 14.88
CA ILE A 469 24.89 -3.85 15.19
C ILE A 469 25.28 -4.97 16.18
N CYS A 470 26.34 -5.73 15.89
CA CYS A 470 26.79 -6.82 16.76
C CYS A 470 27.24 -6.35 18.15
N THR A 471 27.97 -5.24 18.22
CA THR A 471 28.50 -4.72 19.50
C THR A 471 27.36 -4.32 20.42
N SER A 472 26.29 -3.74 19.87
CA SER A 472 25.09 -3.38 20.62
C SER A 472 24.21 -4.58 21.01
N GLN A 473 24.51 -5.80 20.54
CA GLN A 473 23.68 -7.00 20.71
C GLN A 473 22.23 -6.76 20.25
N ALA A 474 22.05 -5.97 19.18
CA ALA A 474 20.74 -5.68 18.65
C ALA A 474 20.05 -6.94 18.13
N THR A 475 18.77 -7.03 18.47
CA THR A 475 17.86 -8.13 18.11
C THR A 475 16.93 -7.75 16.95
N HIS A 476 16.66 -6.46 16.77
CA HIS A 476 15.79 -5.93 15.72
C HIS A 476 16.50 -4.79 15.00
N VAL A 477 16.25 -4.65 13.70
CA VAL A 477 16.73 -3.51 12.91
C VAL A 477 15.78 -3.18 11.76
N PHE A 478 15.60 -1.89 11.50
CA PHE A 478 14.92 -1.37 10.32
C PHE A 478 15.94 -0.95 9.27
N LEU A 479 15.80 -1.47 8.06
CA LEU A 479 16.76 -1.26 6.98
C LEU A 479 16.03 -0.85 5.69
N ASN A 480 16.71 -0.03 4.90
CA ASN A 480 16.36 0.11 3.48
C ASN A 480 17.01 -1.04 2.67
N PRO A 481 16.57 -1.29 1.42
CA PRO A 481 17.13 -2.36 0.60
C PRO A 481 18.64 -2.26 0.36
N THR A 482 19.19 -1.05 0.30
CA THR A 482 20.64 -0.83 0.10
C THR A 482 21.43 -1.38 1.28
N LEU A 483 21.10 -0.94 2.50
CA LEU A 483 21.76 -1.39 3.73
C LEU A 483 21.55 -2.90 3.96
N LEU A 484 20.36 -3.43 3.63
CA LEU A 484 20.10 -4.87 3.72
C LEU A 484 21.06 -5.70 2.85
N ARG A 485 21.42 -5.18 1.67
CA ARG A 485 22.32 -5.86 0.73
C ARG A 485 23.77 -5.80 1.18
N GLU A 486 24.17 -4.74 1.88
CA GLU A 486 25.52 -4.59 2.45
C GLU A 486 25.79 -5.54 3.62
N LEU A 487 24.76 -5.88 4.41
CA LEU A 487 24.88 -6.81 5.53
C LEU A 487 24.88 -8.27 5.09
N ALA A 488 25.53 -9.17 5.83
CA ALA A 488 25.42 -10.62 5.64
C ALA A 488 24.82 -11.26 6.90
N PRO A 489 24.04 -12.34 6.80
CA PRO A 489 23.46 -13.00 7.98
C PRO A 489 24.50 -13.34 9.06
N ASP A 490 25.66 -13.84 8.66
CA ASP A 490 26.77 -14.17 9.56
C ASP A 490 27.41 -12.96 10.25
N SER A 491 27.26 -11.76 9.70
CA SER A 491 27.87 -10.55 10.26
C SER A 491 26.97 -9.83 11.27
N VAL A 492 25.73 -10.30 11.48
CA VAL A 492 24.75 -9.71 12.41
C VAL A 492 23.94 -10.78 13.17
N ARG A 493 24.62 -11.83 13.66
CA ARG A 493 23.97 -13.01 14.28
C ARG A 493 23.08 -12.76 15.50
N SER A 494 23.21 -11.62 16.18
CA SER A 494 22.31 -11.23 17.27
C SER A 494 20.91 -10.84 16.78
N VAL A 495 20.79 -10.43 15.52
CA VAL A 495 19.55 -9.95 14.92
C VAL A 495 18.62 -11.12 14.67
N GLN A 496 17.41 -11.01 15.19
CA GLN A 496 16.32 -11.98 15.05
C GLN A 496 15.25 -11.50 14.08
N VAL A 497 15.06 -10.18 13.97
CA VAL A 497 14.03 -9.55 13.14
C VAL A 497 14.65 -8.45 12.28
N ILE A 498 14.41 -8.51 10.98
CA ILE A 498 14.74 -7.43 10.03
C ILE A 498 13.46 -6.92 9.41
N SER A 499 13.27 -5.61 9.47
CA SER A 499 12.13 -4.94 8.87
C SER A 499 12.58 -4.04 7.72
N VAL A 500 11.94 -4.16 6.56
CA VAL A 500 12.21 -3.32 5.41
C VAL A 500 10.96 -2.59 4.98
N ILE A 501 10.96 -1.26 5.11
CA ILE A 501 9.90 -0.39 4.61
C ILE A 501 10.34 0.25 3.29
N SER A 502 9.91 -0.32 2.16
CA SER A 502 10.23 0.21 0.83
C SER A 502 9.41 -0.48 -0.26
N ASP A 503 9.45 0.05 -1.48
CA ASP A 503 8.97 -0.64 -2.68
C ASP A 503 10.07 -1.42 -3.44
N GLY A 504 11.29 -1.47 -2.89
CA GLY A 504 12.51 -1.96 -3.54
C GLY A 504 13.08 -3.29 -3.00
N LEU A 505 12.38 -3.96 -2.09
CA LEU A 505 12.76 -5.28 -1.61
C LEU A 505 12.61 -6.31 -2.74
N THR A 506 13.67 -7.09 -3.00
CA THR A 506 13.69 -8.08 -4.09
C THR A 506 13.63 -9.50 -3.56
N ILE A 507 13.34 -10.44 -4.46
CA ILE A 507 13.34 -11.85 -4.08
C ILE A 507 14.73 -12.38 -3.70
N ASN A 508 15.79 -11.83 -4.29
CA ASN A 508 17.15 -12.19 -3.90
C ASN A 508 17.45 -11.74 -2.46
N ASP A 509 16.92 -10.58 -2.07
CA ASP A 509 17.01 -10.11 -0.69
C ASP A 509 16.28 -11.08 0.25
N VAL A 510 15.07 -11.52 -0.09
CA VAL A 510 14.31 -12.53 0.69
C VAL A 510 15.10 -13.83 0.84
N LEU A 511 15.59 -14.40 -0.26
CA LEU A 511 16.32 -15.68 -0.25
C LEU A 511 17.59 -15.63 0.59
N LYS A 512 18.25 -14.47 0.65
CA LYS A 512 19.45 -14.26 1.46
C LYS A 512 19.15 -14.31 2.96
N TRP A 513 17.95 -13.92 3.39
CA TRP A 513 17.63 -13.68 4.80
C TRP A 513 16.58 -14.62 5.40
N GLN A 514 15.74 -15.26 4.58
CA GLN A 514 14.56 -16.01 5.03
C GLN A 514 14.83 -17.13 6.04
N ASP A 515 16.00 -17.76 5.98
CA ASP A 515 16.38 -18.90 6.84
C ASP A 515 17.18 -18.45 8.08
N HIS A 516 17.45 -17.15 8.21
CA HIS A 516 18.31 -16.58 9.24
C HIS A 516 17.56 -15.68 10.22
N VAL A 517 16.54 -14.96 9.76
CA VAL A 517 15.79 -13.98 10.55
C VAL A 517 14.30 -14.00 10.21
N ASN A 518 13.47 -13.47 11.10
CA ASN A 518 12.11 -13.06 10.76
C ASN A 518 12.20 -11.80 9.88
N LEU A 519 12.02 -11.95 8.56
CA LEU A 519 12.09 -10.85 7.60
C LEU A 519 10.69 -10.29 7.36
N PHE A 520 10.48 -9.00 7.65
CA PHE A 520 9.21 -8.32 7.39
C PHE A 520 9.34 -7.32 6.24
N HIS A 521 8.39 -7.38 5.31
CA HIS A 521 8.20 -6.37 4.28
C HIS A 521 7.05 -5.45 4.71
N LEU A 522 7.38 -4.18 4.86
CA LEU A 522 6.50 -3.14 5.35
C LEU A 522 6.21 -2.13 4.23
N TYR A 523 5.02 -1.54 4.27
CA TYR A 523 4.66 -0.42 3.42
C TYR A 523 3.95 0.66 4.24
N GLY A 524 4.27 1.92 3.96
CA GLY A 524 3.62 3.07 4.56
C GLY A 524 4.12 4.39 3.98
N ASN A 525 3.39 5.45 4.33
CA ASN A 525 3.65 6.83 3.93
C ASN A 525 3.69 7.70 5.20
N THR A 526 4.37 8.84 5.14
CA THR A 526 4.41 9.80 6.25
C THR A 526 3.01 10.23 6.69
N GLU A 527 2.08 10.41 5.75
CA GLU A 527 0.70 10.80 6.00
C GLU A 527 -0.14 9.72 6.69
N CYS A 528 0.39 8.50 6.82
CA CYS A 528 -0.16 7.41 7.60
C CYS A 528 0.73 7.06 8.81
N THR A 529 1.47 8.05 9.28
CA THR A 529 2.43 7.99 10.39
C THR A 529 3.71 7.24 10.06
N ILE A 530 3.71 5.90 9.95
CA ILE A 530 4.93 5.11 9.67
C ILE A 530 4.61 3.94 8.75
N CYS A 531 3.81 2.98 9.22
CA CYS A 531 3.50 1.74 8.49
C CYS A 531 1.99 1.52 8.42
N CYS A 532 1.50 1.10 7.26
CA CYS A 532 0.09 0.79 7.00
C CYS A 532 -0.14 -0.69 6.81
N THR A 533 0.79 -1.38 6.15
CA THR A 533 0.67 -2.80 5.86
C THR A 533 1.99 -3.52 6.11
N ALA A 534 1.88 -4.77 6.54
CA ALA A 534 3.04 -5.65 6.67
C ALA A 534 2.72 -7.08 6.28
N THR A 535 3.78 -7.79 5.93
CA THR A 535 3.78 -9.23 5.79
C THR A 535 5.10 -9.78 6.25
N ASP A 536 5.04 -11.00 6.78
CA ASP A 536 6.21 -11.86 6.80
C ASP A 536 6.64 -12.08 5.33
N ALA A 537 7.86 -11.69 5.03
CA ALA A 537 8.45 -11.81 3.70
C ALA A 537 9.10 -13.19 3.51
N ARG A 538 9.30 -13.95 4.60
CA ARG A 538 9.72 -15.35 4.49
C ARG A 538 8.68 -16.11 3.69
N HIS A 539 9.12 -17.02 2.84
CA HIS A 539 8.24 -17.83 1.99
C HIS A 539 7.61 -17.09 0.80
N GLN A 540 7.96 -15.81 0.58
CA GLN A 540 7.56 -15.09 -0.64
C GLN A 540 8.37 -15.51 -1.89
N GLU A 541 9.37 -16.39 -1.80
CA GLU A 541 10.03 -17.03 -2.96
C GLU A 541 9.07 -17.80 -3.85
N ARG A 542 7.94 -18.22 -3.30
CA ARG A 542 6.82 -18.77 -4.06
C ARG A 542 6.23 -17.77 -5.05
N LEU A 543 6.48 -16.48 -4.85
CA LEU A 543 6.06 -15.37 -5.71
C LEU A 543 7.13 -14.95 -6.72
N ARG A 544 8.23 -15.71 -6.91
CA ARG A 544 9.32 -15.42 -7.88
C ARG A 544 8.84 -15.04 -9.28
N TYR A 545 7.66 -15.50 -9.69
CA TYR A 545 7.10 -15.34 -11.03
C TYR A 545 6.08 -14.19 -11.16
N HIS A 546 5.91 -13.39 -10.10
CA HIS A 546 4.81 -12.43 -9.97
C HIS A 546 5.24 -10.95 -10.08
N GLY A 547 6.52 -10.66 -10.29
CA GLY A 547 7.01 -9.27 -10.30
C GLY A 547 7.38 -8.78 -8.90
N ARG A 548 6.80 -7.66 -8.44
CA ARG A 548 7.08 -7.07 -7.11
C ARG A 548 6.52 -7.93 -5.97
N LEU A 549 7.16 -7.82 -4.81
CA LEU A 549 6.77 -8.53 -3.59
C LEU A 549 5.44 -8.01 -3.02
N ASN A 550 4.75 -8.87 -2.27
CA ASN A 550 3.52 -8.53 -1.58
C ASN A 550 3.82 -7.60 -0.40
N ILE A 551 3.02 -6.55 -0.20
CA ILE A 551 3.18 -5.57 0.90
C ILE A 551 2.29 -5.90 2.11
N GLY A 552 1.54 -6.99 2.03
CA GLY A 552 0.87 -7.63 3.14
C GLY A 552 -0.53 -7.13 3.40
N ARG A 553 -0.91 -7.12 4.67
CA ARG A 553 -2.25 -6.75 5.15
C ARG A 553 -2.17 -5.55 6.07
N ALA A 554 -3.30 -4.88 6.24
CA ALA A 554 -3.42 -3.68 7.06
C ALA A 554 -2.99 -3.92 8.53
N ILE A 555 -2.33 -2.93 9.13
CA ILE A 555 -1.94 -2.89 10.55
C ILE A 555 -2.51 -1.62 11.18
N GLY A 556 -3.37 -1.76 12.19
CA GLY A 556 -3.96 -0.61 12.90
C GLY A 556 -4.85 0.29 12.04
N CYS A 557 -5.18 -0.12 10.82
CA CYS A 557 -5.98 0.62 9.86
C CYS A 557 -6.80 -0.33 8.97
N ARG A 558 -7.56 0.24 8.05
CA ARG A 558 -8.24 -0.42 6.93
C ARG A 558 -7.63 0.05 5.62
N THR A 559 -7.68 -0.83 4.64
CA THR A 559 -7.22 -0.54 3.29
C THR A 559 -8.38 -0.62 2.31
N TRP A 560 -8.37 0.23 1.30
CA TRP A 560 -9.31 0.20 0.19
C TRP A 560 -8.58 0.44 -1.11
N ILE A 561 -9.06 -0.15 -2.21
CA ILE A 561 -8.46 0.04 -3.52
C ILE A 561 -9.52 0.63 -4.43
N ALA A 562 -9.36 1.92 -4.72
CA ALA A 562 -10.33 2.70 -5.44
C ALA A 562 -9.91 2.90 -6.90
N GLN A 563 -10.88 3.24 -7.75
CA GLN A 563 -10.61 3.51 -9.15
C GLN A 563 -9.68 4.74 -9.28
N PRO A 564 -8.52 4.64 -9.95
CA PRO A 564 -7.68 5.79 -10.23
C PRO A 564 -8.47 6.88 -10.96
N GLY A 565 -8.29 8.13 -10.54
CA GLY A 565 -9.05 9.27 -11.06
C GLY A 565 -10.49 9.38 -10.55
N ASN A 566 -11.03 8.37 -9.86
CA ASN A 566 -12.40 8.37 -9.33
C ASN A 566 -12.52 7.72 -7.94
N ALA A 567 -11.57 8.06 -7.05
CA ALA A 567 -11.47 7.47 -5.71
C ALA A 567 -12.73 7.64 -4.83
N HIS A 568 -13.55 8.66 -5.11
CA HIS A 568 -14.77 8.95 -4.35
C HIS A 568 -15.95 8.05 -4.71
N ARG A 569 -16.02 7.46 -5.91
CA ARG A 569 -17.25 6.81 -6.40
C ARG A 569 -17.17 5.31 -6.55
N THR A 570 -15.99 4.77 -6.85
CA THR A 570 -15.87 3.36 -7.27
C THR A 570 -14.66 2.68 -6.65
N LEU A 571 -14.87 1.47 -6.13
CA LEU A 571 -13.81 0.53 -5.78
C LEU A 571 -13.54 -0.42 -6.95
N VAL A 572 -12.30 -0.90 -7.07
CA VAL A 572 -11.95 -1.90 -8.08
C VAL A 572 -12.27 -3.32 -7.56
N PRO A 573 -12.58 -4.28 -8.46
CA PRO A 573 -12.72 -5.70 -8.10
C PRO A 573 -11.43 -6.30 -7.53
N ILE A 574 -11.53 -7.45 -6.87
CA ILE A 574 -10.35 -8.18 -6.38
C ILE A 574 -9.49 -8.59 -7.58
N GLY A 575 -8.18 -8.35 -7.50
CA GLY A 575 -7.22 -8.55 -8.60
C GLY A 575 -7.10 -7.37 -9.59
N GLY A 576 -8.07 -6.45 -9.60
CA GLY A 576 -7.98 -5.21 -10.38
C GLY A 576 -6.98 -4.22 -9.79
N VAL A 577 -6.27 -3.48 -10.65
CA VAL A 577 -5.33 -2.44 -10.22
C VAL A 577 -6.08 -1.15 -9.93
N GLY A 578 -5.81 -0.53 -8.78
CA GLY A 578 -6.36 0.76 -8.41
C GLY A 578 -5.51 1.52 -7.38
N GLU A 579 -5.97 2.70 -6.99
CA GLU A 579 -5.31 3.57 -6.02
C GLU A 579 -5.54 3.07 -4.59
N LEU A 580 -4.46 2.90 -3.82
CA LEU A 580 -4.55 2.53 -2.41
C LEU A 580 -5.04 3.70 -1.55
N LEU A 581 -6.07 3.45 -0.75
CA LEU A 581 -6.59 4.35 0.27
C LEU A 581 -6.41 3.74 1.65
N ILE A 582 -6.00 4.56 2.61
CA ILE A 582 -5.80 4.15 4.00
C ILE A 582 -6.85 4.84 4.88
N GLU A 583 -7.58 4.06 5.67
CA GLU A 583 -8.60 4.53 6.63
C GLU A 583 -8.17 4.13 8.06
N GLY A 584 -8.10 5.08 8.99
CA GLY A 584 -7.89 4.74 10.39
C GLY A 584 -7.42 5.90 11.26
N ALA A 585 -7.20 5.61 12.55
CA ALA A 585 -6.65 6.57 13.50
C ALA A 585 -5.13 6.80 13.32
N THR A 586 -4.46 6.00 12.50
CA THR A 586 -3.03 6.17 12.15
C THR A 586 -2.76 7.29 11.14
N LEU A 587 -3.81 7.92 10.61
CA LEU A 587 -3.67 9.01 9.65
C LEU A 587 -3.11 10.28 10.31
N ALA A 588 -2.20 10.94 9.60
CA ALA A 588 -1.71 12.27 9.94
C ALA A 588 -2.85 13.29 9.94
N ARG A 589 -2.66 14.39 10.68
CA ARG A 589 -3.66 15.47 10.79
C ARG A 589 -3.80 16.23 9.47
N GLY A 590 -2.70 16.40 8.74
CA GLY A 590 -2.66 17.09 7.45
C GLY A 590 -1.25 17.60 7.15
N TYR A 591 -1.15 18.50 6.18
CA TYR A 591 0.10 19.19 5.86
C TYR A 591 0.13 20.55 6.55
N TYR A 592 1.25 20.91 7.16
CA TYR A 592 1.47 22.24 7.71
C TYR A 592 1.59 23.26 6.56
N VAL A 593 0.93 24.41 6.69
CA VAL A 593 0.99 25.50 5.71
C VAL A 593 1.21 26.82 6.43
N LEU A 594 2.18 27.60 5.93
CA LEU A 594 2.31 29.01 6.30
C LEU A 594 1.34 29.84 5.48
N GLU A 595 0.50 30.64 6.15
CA GLU A 595 -0.22 31.73 5.50
C GLU A 595 0.52 33.04 5.75
N PRO A 596 1.09 33.70 4.72
CA PRO A 596 1.79 34.96 4.92
C PRO A 596 0.81 36.08 5.28
N GLY A 597 1.12 36.88 6.30
CA GLY A 597 0.55 38.23 6.47
C GLY A 597 -0.48 38.44 7.58
N GLU A 598 -0.76 37.45 8.42
CA GLU A 598 -1.56 37.67 9.64
C GLU A 598 -0.64 37.66 10.88
N GLU A 599 -0.57 38.79 11.59
CA GLU A 599 -0.05 38.84 12.97
C GLU A 599 -0.96 37.99 13.86
N ARG A 600 -0.77 36.67 13.87
CA ARG A 600 -1.61 35.75 14.63
C ARG A 600 -1.15 35.71 16.07
N GLY A 601 -1.78 36.54 16.89
CA GLY A 601 -1.83 36.34 18.34
C GLY A 601 -2.64 35.09 18.69
N GLY A 602 -2.04 33.90 18.55
CA GLY A 602 -2.76 32.66 18.87
C GLY A 602 -2.11 31.30 18.57
N GLY A 603 -0.95 31.22 17.90
CA GLY A 603 -0.23 29.94 17.72
C GLY A 603 -1.01 28.83 16.98
N GLU A 604 -2.02 29.19 16.18
CA GLU A 604 -2.88 28.21 15.51
C GLU A 604 -2.22 27.64 14.25
N MET A 605 -2.09 26.31 14.22
CA MET A 605 -1.46 25.55 13.13
C MET A 605 -2.44 25.39 11.95
N VAL A 606 -2.14 25.98 10.79
CA VAL A 606 -2.96 25.80 9.58
C VAL A 606 -2.62 24.50 8.89
N MET A 607 -3.67 23.78 8.49
CA MET A 607 -3.54 22.47 7.86
C MET A 607 -4.26 22.43 6.51
N ARG A 608 -3.62 21.82 5.51
CA ARG A 608 -4.30 21.41 4.26
C ARG A 608 -4.54 19.91 4.23
N ALA A 609 -5.66 19.53 3.63
CA ALA A 609 -6.13 18.16 3.54
C ALA A 609 -6.32 17.67 2.09
N GLU A 610 -5.63 18.28 1.11
CA GLU A 610 -5.81 18.02 -0.33
C GLU A 610 -5.69 16.52 -0.72
N SER A 611 -4.91 15.74 0.02
CA SER A 611 -4.72 14.29 -0.18
C SER A 611 -5.67 13.41 0.65
N PHE A 612 -6.58 13.99 1.42
CA PHE A 612 -7.51 13.28 2.30
C PHE A 612 -8.95 13.44 1.81
N ILE A 613 -9.66 12.32 1.71
CA ILE A 613 -11.07 12.29 1.30
C ILE A 613 -11.95 11.91 2.49
N LEU A 614 -13.19 12.39 2.44
CA LEU A 614 -14.21 12.12 3.45
C LEU A 614 -15.37 11.37 2.82
N ASP A 615 -15.88 10.38 3.56
CA ASP A 615 -17.13 9.66 3.29
C ASP A 615 -17.39 9.37 1.80
N PRO A 616 -16.49 8.63 1.11
CA PRO A 616 -16.68 8.34 -0.31
C PRO A 616 -18.01 7.62 -0.57
N GLU A 617 -18.66 7.91 -1.70
CA GLU A 617 -20.01 7.44 -2.04
C GLU A 617 -20.13 5.91 -2.00
N TRP A 618 -19.08 5.19 -2.42
CA TRP A 618 -19.08 3.73 -2.43
C TRP A 618 -19.15 3.11 -1.04
N LEU A 619 -18.79 3.83 0.02
CA LEU A 619 -18.81 3.33 1.40
C LEU A 619 -20.24 3.00 1.86
N ALA A 620 -21.24 3.67 1.31
CA ALA A 620 -22.65 3.37 1.58
C ALA A 620 -23.05 1.94 1.18
N LYS A 621 -22.27 1.28 0.30
CA LYS A 621 -22.47 -0.12 -0.10
C LYS A 621 -21.92 -1.13 0.92
N PHE A 622 -21.28 -0.67 2.00
CA PHE A 622 -20.66 -1.48 3.06
C PHE A 622 -21.29 -1.18 4.43
N PRO A 623 -22.57 -1.55 4.64
CA PRO A 623 -23.30 -1.20 5.86
C PRO A 623 -22.67 -1.81 7.13
N GLY A 624 -21.98 -2.96 7.05
CA GLY A 624 -21.31 -3.59 8.18
C GLY A 624 -20.01 -2.90 8.61
N ILE A 625 -19.49 -1.98 7.80
CA ILE A 625 -18.22 -1.27 8.03
C ILE A 625 -18.46 0.08 8.70
N ARG A 626 -19.56 0.75 8.34
CA ARG A 626 -19.94 2.06 8.85
C ARG A 626 -20.70 1.95 10.17
N ALA A 627 -20.01 1.48 11.20
CA ALA A 627 -20.55 1.49 12.56
C ALA A 627 -20.56 2.94 13.07
N SER A 628 -21.74 3.44 13.44
CA SER A 628 -22.02 4.80 13.94
C SER A 628 -21.89 5.92 12.90
N GLY A 629 -22.67 7.00 13.05
CA GLY A 629 -22.71 8.17 12.15
C GLY A 629 -21.43 9.03 12.14
N ARG A 630 -20.27 8.41 12.36
CA ARG A 630 -18.94 9.00 12.28
C ARG A 630 -18.54 9.22 10.82
N SER A 631 -17.95 10.38 10.54
CA SER A 631 -17.34 10.65 9.24
C SER A 631 -16.08 9.80 9.07
N VAL A 632 -15.96 9.16 7.91
CA VAL A 632 -14.81 8.31 7.57
C VAL A 632 -13.83 9.11 6.74
N ARG A 633 -12.62 9.30 7.27
CA ARG A 633 -11.51 9.97 6.60
C ARG A 633 -10.53 8.94 6.05
N MET A 634 -10.11 9.13 4.80
CA MET A 634 -9.13 8.26 4.13
C MET A 634 -8.01 9.09 3.49
N TYR A 635 -6.78 8.60 3.55
CA TYR A 635 -5.65 9.17 2.81
C TYR A 635 -5.51 8.51 1.44
N ARG A 636 -5.32 9.32 0.40
CA ARG A 636 -5.02 8.91 -0.97
C ARG A 636 -3.51 8.81 -1.14
N THR A 637 -3.00 7.60 -1.32
CA THR A 637 -1.54 7.34 -1.31
C THR A 637 -0.83 7.77 -2.59
N GLY A 638 -1.54 7.88 -3.71
CA GLY A 638 -0.88 8.02 -5.01
C GLY A 638 -0.31 6.71 -5.59
N ASP A 639 -0.39 5.60 -4.83
CA ASP A 639 0.20 4.32 -5.19
C ASP A 639 -0.84 3.37 -5.80
N LEU A 640 -0.46 2.73 -6.90
CA LEU A 640 -1.25 1.71 -7.59
C LEU A 640 -0.94 0.34 -7.01
N VAL A 641 -1.99 -0.34 -6.57
CA VAL A 641 -1.94 -1.65 -5.94
C VAL A 641 -3.11 -2.52 -6.41
N ARG A 642 -3.14 -3.78 -5.99
CA ARG A 642 -4.31 -4.66 -6.13
C ARG A 642 -4.46 -5.57 -4.92
N TYR A 643 -5.68 -6.03 -4.68
CA TYR A 643 -5.96 -7.11 -3.74
C TYR A 643 -5.60 -8.45 -4.37
N GLU A 644 -4.88 -9.27 -3.64
CA GLU A 644 -4.80 -10.70 -3.88
C GLU A 644 -6.02 -11.40 -3.23
N CYS A 645 -6.27 -12.66 -3.59
CA CYS A 645 -7.48 -13.35 -3.16
C CYS A 645 -7.50 -13.73 -1.67
N ASP A 646 -6.39 -13.64 -0.97
CA ASP A 646 -6.36 -13.82 0.47
C ASP A 646 -6.64 -12.50 1.23
N GLY A 647 -6.68 -11.37 0.52
CA GLY A 647 -6.84 -10.01 1.07
C GLY A 647 -5.54 -9.27 1.33
N SER A 648 -4.39 -9.90 1.06
CA SER A 648 -3.11 -9.20 1.03
C SER A 648 -3.02 -8.27 -0.19
N ILE A 649 -2.13 -7.30 -0.15
CA ILE A 649 -2.00 -6.25 -1.15
C ILE A 649 -0.67 -6.40 -1.86
N LYS A 650 -0.71 -6.22 -3.18
CA LYS A 650 0.46 -6.21 -4.02
C LYS A 650 0.68 -4.85 -4.64
N PHE A 651 1.90 -4.34 -4.50
CA PHE A 651 2.31 -3.06 -5.10
C PHE A 651 2.54 -3.22 -6.61
N VAL A 652 2.00 -2.30 -7.40
CA VAL A 652 2.13 -2.28 -8.87
C VAL A 652 3.04 -1.15 -9.31
N GLY A 653 2.79 0.08 -8.85
CA GLY A 653 3.54 1.26 -9.26
C GLY A 653 3.04 2.54 -8.61
N ARG A 654 3.58 3.69 -9.01
CA ARG A 654 3.06 5.01 -8.60
C ARG A 654 2.31 5.66 -9.75
N MET A 655 1.23 6.38 -9.45
CA MET A 655 0.55 7.20 -10.46
C MET A 655 1.54 8.19 -11.09
N GLY A 656 1.48 8.35 -12.41
CA GLY A 656 2.38 9.23 -13.17
C GLY A 656 3.76 8.64 -13.52
N ASN A 657 4.17 7.52 -12.92
CA ASN A 657 5.46 6.84 -13.20
C ASN A 657 5.28 5.43 -13.81
N VAL A 658 4.10 5.11 -14.33
CA VAL A 658 3.86 3.84 -15.03
C VAL A 658 4.41 3.98 -16.45
N LYS A 659 5.53 3.32 -16.74
CA LYS A 659 6.06 3.14 -18.10
C LYS A 659 5.58 1.84 -18.71
#